data_AF-A0A932G970-F1
#
_entry.id   AF-A0A932G970-F1
#
_cell.length_a   1.000
_cell.length_b   1.000
_cell.length_c   1.000
_cell.angle_alpha   90.00
_cell.angle_beta   90.00
_cell.angle_gamma   90.00
#
_symmetry.space_group_name_H-M   'P 1'
#
loop_
_entity.id
_entity.type
_entity.pdbx_description
1 polymer ?
#
loop_
_entity_poly.entity_id
_entity_poly.type
_entity_poly.pdbx_seq_one_letter_code
_entity_poly.pdbx_strand_id
1 'polypeptide(L)'
;MSRVLKLHLFLRFYRAGSLLVLIVLVHQQTRWFEAQRGSTVSLRQARRIFPTANRVQLRDAERGLHYVTDARGGIIGCLFTTAPHTDNIIGYAGPNDLLIALDRTGAVVGVELLRSGDTEEHVRQVKRDPGFWRGFVGWKPGEAPPPKIAGVSGATLTSFAIAESIQQRLAGAAPSLRFPEPVTFDEVRALFPNATRLVPDQSRLRALDAAGHLLGFAVRTSPQADNVAGYRGPTECLVALAPDGRTVLDVRVRKSYDTDSYVDQLRRAESFLKSFIGRSVNELAVLEAPTKEKTEAISGATMTARAIAEGIKRRSMSEVAAQTPAPQWRPKPRDCALAGVIAGALVMSFTSLRGQRWARLAWQLLLVGYVGLVNHDLLSLALLGGWAANGLALKAAPGLVLLAAAALLVPWTTRRQLYCHQICPHGAAQQLLGGLSRLVRSWSSRRKKSSKSKFEISNLKSQIEAGLAPSAAESTKPSAPSPTFVCHRRTLPAKLTHSLELLPGSLLGLALLTLLLGWPVNLVNLEPFDAWAWRTAGLVTLIIAVLGLAASLFVPQAYCRFGCPTGALLNFVRSSGSADHWGRRDWAALGFVAAGLVAVFAVRAWPRTELAPEPLTFTGRAMGTTWSVKIHDEVAEPSVIDKAIADEFEWAESLTSHWRTNTDLSIFNRTATTDPLPVPWPVLTLARWSAEISRATEGAFDITVGPLVRLWGFGPGPRRTGPPSDSEISAALPAAGWQKLEVLDGLLRKQHPALEVDLSSIAKGWSIDQVAQLLERRGFTDFFVEAGGELRARGRWTIAIEHPPRACTLTNEAIATSGTYRQNREAAGRVYSHLIDPRTGRPITHRTVSVSVRHADCAHADAWATALNVLGVEAGLPLADRLKLAAQFVVERSDAKLEVQQSAAWEEREVLANSPAAAKRKPKE
;
A
#
# COMPACT_ATOMS: atom_id res chain seq x y z
N MET A 1 20.16 -29.00 44.53
CA MET A 1 20.27 -28.76 43.06
C MET A 1 21.71 -28.33 42.74
N SER A 2 22.47 -29.12 41.96
CA SER A 2 23.89 -28.84 41.65
C SER A 2 24.07 -27.51 40.90
N ARG A 3 25.23 -26.84 41.03
CA ARG A 3 25.55 -25.58 40.31
C ARG A 3 25.35 -25.70 38.79
N VAL A 4 25.65 -26.88 38.23
CA VAL A 4 25.47 -27.22 36.81
C VAL A 4 24.00 -27.24 36.41
N LEU A 5 23.13 -27.84 37.23
CA LEU A 5 21.68 -27.87 36.97
C LEU A 5 21.06 -26.47 37.04
N LYS A 6 21.54 -25.61 37.94
CA LYS A 6 21.14 -24.19 38.01
C LYS A 6 21.54 -23.41 36.74
N LEU A 7 22.75 -23.63 36.21
CA LEU A 7 23.24 -22.96 35.00
C LEU A 7 22.45 -23.35 33.75
N HIS A 8 22.15 -24.64 33.56
CA HIS A 8 21.35 -25.09 32.40
C HIS A 8 19.92 -24.54 32.45
N LEU A 9 19.32 -24.49 33.64
CA LEU A 9 17.99 -23.93 33.82
C LEU A 9 18.00 -22.42 33.55
N PHE A 10 19.01 -21.70 34.05
CA PHE A 10 19.21 -20.28 33.77
C PHE A 10 19.31 -19.98 32.28
N LEU A 11 20.14 -20.71 31.52
CA LEU A 11 20.29 -20.51 30.07
C LEU A 11 18.97 -20.72 29.30
N ARG A 12 18.13 -21.67 29.74
CA ARG A 12 16.80 -21.89 29.13
C ARG A 12 15.87 -20.73 29.38
N PHE A 13 15.85 -20.20 30.60
CA PHE A 13 15.05 -19.02 30.95
C PHE A 13 15.60 -17.75 30.28
N TYR A 14 16.92 -17.62 30.14
CA TYR A 14 17.56 -16.51 29.44
C TYR A 14 17.14 -16.46 27.96
N ARG A 15 17.18 -17.59 27.24
CA ARG A 15 16.76 -17.66 25.83
C ARG A 15 15.27 -17.35 25.67
N ALA A 16 14.41 -17.97 26.49
CA ALA A 16 12.97 -17.70 26.47
C ALA A 16 12.66 -16.23 26.83
N GLY A 17 13.34 -15.69 27.84
CA GLY A 17 13.22 -14.29 28.28
C GLY A 17 13.70 -13.30 27.21
N SER A 18 14.80 -13.59 26.52
CA SER A 18 15.28 -12.76 25.41
C SER A 18 14.26 -12.69 24.27
N LEU A 19 13.65 -13.84 23.91
CA LEU A 19 12.58 -13.87 22.91
C LEU A 19 11.34 -13.08 23.37
N LEU A 20 10.96 -13.20 24.65
CA LEU A 20 9.85 -12.43 25.21
C LEU A 20 10.13 -10.92 25.18
N VAL A 21 11.34 -10.48 25.53
CA VAL A 21 11.74 -9.07 25.43
C VAL A 21 11.64 -8.57 23.99
N LEU A 22 12.10 -9.34 23.01
CA LEU A 22 11.98 -8.97 21.59
C LEU A 22 10.51 -8.85 21.15
N ILE A 23 9.65 -9.77 21.58
CA ILE A 23 8.20 -9.70 21.32
C ILE A 23 7.61 -8.42 21.92
N VAL A 24 7.95 -8.08 23.16
CA VAL A 24 7.49 -6.86 23.83
C VAL A 24 7.99 -5.61 23.09
N LEU A 25 9.25 -5.58 22.65
CA LEU A 25 9.80 -4.46 21.89
C LEU A 25 9.06 -4.27 20.57
N VAL A 26 8.83 -5.34 19.81
CA VAL A 26 8.05 -5.29 18.56
C VAL A 26 6.64 -4.79 18.85
N HIS A 27 5.95 -5.35 19.84
CA HIS A 27 4.59 -4.93 20.21
C HIS A 27 4.50 -3.45 20.57
N GLN A 28 5.38 -2.97 21.45
CA GLN A 28 5.41 -1.57 21.87
C GLN A 28 5.75 -0.63 20.72
N GLN A 29 6.64 -1.05 19.83
CA GLN A 29 7.06 -0.24 18.69
C GLN A 29 5.95 -0.15 17.63
N THR A 30 5.24 -1.24 17.34
CA THR A 30 4.07 -1.23 16.46
C THR A 30 2.99 -0.30 17.00
N ARG A 31 2.65 -0.40 18.30
CA ARG A 31 1.69 0.50 18.94
C ARG A 31 2.11 1.97 18.86
N TRP A 32 3.41 2.23 19.02
CA TRP A 32 3.95 3.59 18.86
C TRP A 32 3.79 4.09 17.41
N PHE A 33 4.06 3.26 16.39
CA PHE A 33 3.80 3.64 15.00
C PHE A 33 2.32 3.90 14.72
N GLU A 34 1.43 3.13 15.33
CA GLU A 34 -0.03 3.29 15.20
C GLU A 34 -0.53 4.57 15.85
N ALA A 35 -0.08 4.88 17.07
CA ALA A 35 -0.45 6.12 17.75
C ALA A 35 -0.03 7.39 16.98
N GLN A 36 1.03 7.31 16.18
CA GLN A 36 1.53 8.42 15.37
C GLN A 36 0.80 8.58 14.03
N ARG A 37 0.02 7.58 13.59
CA ARG A 37 -0.68 7.59 12.29
C ARG A 37 -2.16 7.87 12.56
N GLY A 38 -2.52 9.15 12.62
CA GLY A 38 -3.93 9.55 12.76
C GLY A 38 -4.80 8.91 11.67
N SER A 39 -5.99 8.44 12.05
CA SER A 39 -7.00 7.89 11.13
C SER A 39 -7.77 9.03 10.47
N THR A 40 -7.14 9.78 9.56
CA THR A 40 -7.84 10.80 8.78
C THR A 40 -8.44 10.17 7.52
N VAL A 41 -9.77 10.08 7.47
CA VAL A 41 -10.50 9.72 6.25
C VAL A 41 -10.47 10.90 5.27
N SER A 42 -9.86 10.70 4.11
CA SER A 42 -9.71 11.71 3.06
C SER A 42 -11.00 11.90 2.25
N LEU A 43 -11.19 13.10 1.68
CA LEU A 43 -12.27 13.36 0.72
C LEU A 43 -12.19 12.44 -0.51
N ARG A 44 -10.98 12.06 -0.93
CA ARG A 44 -10.77 11.11 -2.03
C ARG A 44 -11.38 9.74 -1.72
N GLN A 45 -11.17 9.22 -0.51
CA GLN A 45 -11.78 7.97 -0.06
C GLN A 45 -13.31 8.09 -0.01
N ALA A 46 -13.83 9.20 0.50
CA ALA A 46 -15.27 9.45 0.49
C ALA A 46 -15.85 9.49 -0.93
N ARG A 47 -15.16 10.13 -1.89
CA ARG A 47 -15.61 10.25 -3.30
C ARG A 47 -15.65 8.93 -4.06
N ARG A 48 -14.85 7.93 -3.68
CA ARG A 48 -14.90 6.58 -4.28
C ARG A 48 -16.24 5.89 -4.03
N ILE A 49 -16.86 6.17 -2.88
CA ILE A 49 -18.12 5.54 -2.46
C ILE A 49 -19.30 6.49 -2.69
N PHE A 50 -19.12 7.78 -2.44
CA PHE A 50 -20.10 8.85 -2.65
C PHE A 50 -19.56 9.83 -3.71
N PRO A 51 -19.83 9.62 -5.02
CA PRO A 51 -19.26 10.45 -6.09
C PRO A 51 -19.54 11.95 -5.96
N THR A 52 -20.65 12.31 -5.31
CA THR A 52 -21.08 13.70 -5.05
C THR A 52 -20.50 14.29 -3.76
N ALA A 53 -19.63 13.58 -3.04
CA ALA A 53 -19.00 14.06 -1.82
C ALA A 53 -18.16 15.31 -2.06
N ASN A 54 -18.46 16.37 -1.31
CA ASN A 54 -17.73 17.63 -1.34
C ASN A 54 -16.87 17.82 -0.10
N ARG A 55 -17.36 17.45 1.08
CA ARG A 55 -16.62 17.61 2.34
C ARG A 55 -16.83 16.43 3.28
N VAL A 56 -15.74 16.02 3.94
CA VAL A 56 -15.71 15.00 4.99
C VAL A 56 -15.41 15.69 6.31
N GLN A 57 -16.32 15.60 7.27
CA GLN A 57 -16.15 16.23 8.59
C GLN A 57 -16.03 15.16 9.66
N LEU A 58 -14.91 15.12 10.38
CA LEU A 58 -14.78 14.30 11.58
C LEU A 58 -15.75 14.84 12.64
N ARG A 59 -16.62 13.97 13.16
CA ARG A 59 -17.63 14.34 14.15
C ARG A 59 -17.40 13.71 15.50
N ASP A 60 -16.86 12.52 15.51
CA ASP A 60 -16.50 11.81 16.72
C ASP A 60 -15.16 11.14 16.49
N ALA A 61 -14.12 11.72 17.09
CA ALA A 61 -12.74 11.23 16.99
C ALA A 61 -12.59 9.89 17.71
N GLU A 62 -13.28 9.69 18.84
CA GLU A 62 -13.25 8.42 19.57
C GLU A 62 -13.89 7.31 18.73
N ARG A 63 -14.97 7.63 18.01
CA ARG A 63 -15.67 6.69 17.12
C ARG A 63 -15.14 6.65 15.68
N GLY A 64 -14.17 7.48 15.28
CA GLY A 64 -13.73 7.54 13.88
C GLY A 64 -14.89 7.77 12.90
N LEU A 65 -15.88 8.58 13.30
CA LEU A 65 -17.07 8.88 12.51
C LEU A 65 -16.84 10.15 11.69
N HIS A 66 -17.08 10.03 10.39
CA HIS A 66 -17.08 11.17 9.48
C HIS A 66 -18.41 11.33 8.77
N TYR A 67 -18.94 12.56 8.71
CA TYR A 67 -20.05 12.90 7.83
C TYR A 67 -19.55 13.29 6.46
N VAL A 68 -20.28 12.82 5.45
CA VAL A 68 -20.03 13.16 4.05
C VAL A 68 -21.14 14.09 3.60
N THR A 69 -20.76 15.26 3.10
CA THR A 69 -21.69 16.30 2.65
C THR A 69 -21.52 16.58 1.16
N ASP A 70 -22.61 16.90 0.48
CA ASP A 70 -22.62 17.38 -0.91
C ASP A 70 -22.22 18.86 -1.01
N ALA A 71 -22.12 19.39 -2.23
CA ALA A 71 -21.75 20.79 -2.50
C ALA A 71 -22.75 21.80 -1.92
N ARG A 72 -23.99 21.39 -1.61
CA ARG A 72 -25.03 22.24 -0.99
C ARG A 72 -25.02 22.14 0.54
N GLY A 73 -24.07 21.41 1.13
CA GLY A 73 -23.99 21.16 2.56
C GLY A 73 -24.93 20.07 3.08
N GLY A 74 -25.65 19.37 2.19
CA GLY A 74 -26.54 18.27 2.56
C GLY A 74 -25.76 17.00 2.91
N ILE A 75 -26.06 16.36 4.03
CA ILE A 75 -25.39 15.11 4.45
C ILE A 75 -25.82 13.98 3.52
N ILE A 76 -24.95 13.45 2.68
CA ILE A 76 -25.24 12.33 1.75
C ILE A 76 -24.97 10.95 2.35
N GLY A 77 -24.19 10.87 3.43
CA GLY A 77 -23.86 9.63 4.11
C GLY A 77 -22.90 9.84 5.28
N CYS A 78 -22.49 8.73 5.90
CA CYS A 78 -21.41 8.71 6.88
C CYS A 78 -20.39 7.62 6.59
N LEU A 79 -19.19 7.82 7.13
CA LEU A 79 -18.07 6.90 7.06
C LEU A 79 -17.60 6.54 8.48
N PHE A 80 -17.19 5.29 8.65
CA PHE A 80 -16.66 4.73 9.89
C PHE A 80 -15.32 4.10 9.64
N THR A 81 -14.37 4.30 10.54
CA THR A 81 -13.23 3.40 10.67
C THR A 81 -13.56 2.27 11.65
N THR A 82 -12.99 1.09 11.43
CA THR A 82 -13.07 -0.01 12.41
C THR A 82 -12.00 0.11 13.48
N ALA A 83 -10.83 0.66 13.14
CA ALA A 83 -9.83 1.04 14.13
C ALA A 83 -10.27 2.26 14.96
N PRO A 84 -9.91 2.35 16.26
CA PRO A 84 -9.19 1.33 17.03
C PRO A 84 -10.10 0.26 17.69
N HIS A 85 -11.42 0.30 17.45
CA HIS A 85 -12.41 -0.46 18.22
C HIS A 85 -12.33 -1.97 18.03
N THR A 86 -11.95 -2.40 16.83
CA THR A 86 -11.87 -3.83 16.47
C THR A 86 -10.43 -4.29 16.27
N ASP A 87 -9.44 -3.53 16.76
CA ASP A 87 -8.02 -3.91 16.66
C ASP A 87 -7.70 -5.19 17.46
N ASN A 88 -8.59 -5.57 18.39
CA ASN A 88 -8.53 -6.84 19.10
C ASN A 88 -9.03 -8.04 18.28
N ILE A 89 -9.65 -7.80 17.10
CA ILE A 89 -10.08 -8.85 16.18
C ILE A 89 -8.93 -9.12 15.21
N ILE A 90 -8.16 -10.15 15.54
CA ILE A 90 -6.97 -10.55 14.78
C ILE A 90 -7.36 -11.57 13.71
N GLY A 91 -6.96 -11.31 12.46
CA GLY A 91 -7.08 -12.24 11.35
C GLY A 91 -6.02 -13.34 11.38
N TYR A 92 -5.36 -13.56 10.25
CA TYR A 92 -4.27 -14.53 10.16
C TYR A 92 -3.04 -14.09 10.98
N ALA A 93 -2.57 -12.87 10.77
CA ALA A 93 -1.39 -12.27 11.38
C ALA A 93 -1.65 -10.93 12.10
N GLY A 94 -2.75 -10.22 11.80
CA GLY A 94 -3.02 -8.92 12.43
C GLY A 94 -4.45 -8.39 12.25
N PRO A 95 -4.74 -7.21 12.82
CA PRO A 95 -6.06 -6.59 12.71
C PRO A 95 -6.29 -5.96 11.33
N ASN A 96 -7.54 -5.65 11.02
CA ASN A 96 -7.94 -5.05 9.74
C ASN A 96 -8.69 -3.74 9.99
N ASP A 97 -8.15 -2.63 9.48
CA ASP A 97 -8.79 -1.32 9.52
C ASP A 97 -9.56 -1.08 8.23
N LEU A 98 -10.86 -0.86 8.37
CA LEU A 98 -11.84 -0.79 7.30
C LEU A 98 -12.57 0.54 7.38
N LEU A 99 -12.76 1.15 6.22
CA LEU A 99 -13.68 2.25 6.01
C LEU A 99 -15.03 1.67 5.62
N ILE A 100 -16.06 1.90 6.44
CA ILE A 100 -17.43 1.46 6.18
C ILE A 100 -18.25 2.70 5.84
N ALA A 101 -19.02 2.64 4.76
CA ALA A 101 -19.89 3.73 4.32
C ALA A 101 -21.36 3.36 4.46
N LEU A 102 -22.13 4.23 5.10
CA LEU A 102 -23.59 4.14 5.19
C LEU A 102 -24.25 5.31 4.45
N ASP A 103 -25.30 5.02 3.68
CA ASP A 103 -26.14 6.06 3.09
C ASP A 103 -27.12 6.68 4.10
N ARG A 104 -27.90 7.67 3.64
CA ARG A 104 -28.97 8.35 4.42
C ARG A 104 -30.01 7.42 5.03
N THR A 105 -30.15 6.19 4.52
CA THR A 105 -31.11 5.19 5.01
C THR A 105 -30.51 4.26 6.05
N GLY A 106 -29.19 4.35 6.30
CA GLY A 106 -28.46 3.47 7.20
C GLY A 106 -28.05 2.15 6.54
N ALA A 107 -28.14 2.03 5.22
CA ALA A 107 -27.68 0.87 4.47
C ALA A 107 -26.19 0.99 4.16
N VAL A 108 -25.47 -0.13 4.28
CA VAL A 108 -24.07 -0.22 3.86
C VAL A 108 -24.00 -0.08 2.34
N VAL A 109 -23.34 0.97 1.87
CA VAL A 109 -23.15 1.22 0.43
C VAL A 109 -21.74 0.91 -0.05
N GLY A 110 -20.79 0.80 0.88
CA GLY A 110 -19.42 0.44 0.55
C GLY A 110 -18.63 0.05 1.78
N VAL A 111 -17.67 -0.85 1.58
CA VAL A 111 -16.64 -1.17 2.56
C VAL A 111 -15.30 -1.20 1.84
N GLU A 112 -14.32 -0.48 2.35
CA GLU A 112 -12.97 -0.41 1.81
C GLU A 112 -11.96 -0.79 2.89
N LEU A 113 -11.03 -1.70 2.58
CA LEU A 113 -9.93 -2.01 3.50
C LEU A 113 -8.85 -0.94 3.40
N LEU A 114 -8.74 -0.11 4.44
CA LEU A 114 -7.75 0.95 4.57
C LEU A 114 -6.36 0.37 4.82
N ARG A 115 -6.27 -0.50 5.84
CA ARG A 115 -5.03 -1.14 6.26
C ARG A 115 -5.32 -2.54 6.76
N SER A 116 -4.32 -3.40 6.66
CA SER A 116 -4.34 -4.72 7.26
C SER A 116 -3.00 -5.04 7.88
N GLY A 117 -3.03 -5.64 9.07
CA GLY A 117 -1.90 -6.32 9.70
C GLY A 117 -1.79 -7.79 9.28
N ASP A 118 -2.67 -8.29 8.40
CA ASP A 118 -2.55 -9.60 7.80
C ASP A 118 -1.52 -9.62 6.66
N THR A 119 -1.17 -10.83 6.21
CA THR A 119 -0.26 -10.98 5.08
C THR A 119 -0.91 -10.44 3.81
N GLU A 120 -0.10 -9.78 2.98
CA GLU A 120 -0.56 -9.11 1.77
C GLU A 120 -1.33 -10.05 0.82
N GLU A 121 -0.96 -11.32 0.77
CA GLU A 121 -1.61 -12.31 -0.09
C GLU A 121 -3.02 -12.68 0.37
N HIS A 122 -3.23 -12.91 1.68
CA HIS A 122 -4.58 -13.11 2.23
C HIS A 122 -5.44 -11.88 1.98
N VAL A 123 -4.88 -10.69 2.17
CA VAL A 123 -5.56 -9.41 1.91
C VAL A 123 -5.96 -9.29 0.43
N ARG A 124 -5.05 -9.61 -0.51
CA ARG A 124 -5.34 -9.58 -1.94
C ARG A 124 -6.44 -10.56 -2.33
N GLN A 125 -6.46 -11.77 -1.75
CA GLN A 125 -7.52 -12.75 -2.01
C GLN A 125 -8.88 -12.23 -1.56
N VAL A 126 -8.99 -11.66 -0.36
CA VAL A 126 -10.25 -11.07 0.10
C VAL A 126 -10.63 -9.88 -0.77
N LYS A 127 -9.70 -8.99 -1.13
CA LYS A 127 -9.96 -7.85 -2.05
C LYS A 127 -10.45 -8.30 -3.43
N ARG A 128 -10.00 -9.45 -3.93
CA ARG A 128 -10.37 -10.00 -5.24
C ARG A 128 -11.67 -10.81 -5.23
N ASP A 129 -12.27 -11.08 -4.07
CA ASP A 129 -13.54 -11.79 -3.96
C ASP A 129 -14.72 -10.79 -3.89
N PRO A 130 -15.37 -10.47 -5.03
CA PRO A 130 -16.52 -9.55 -5.01
C PRO A 130 -17.75 -10.15 -4.34
N GLY A 131 -17.83 -11.48 -4.15
CA GLY A 131 -18.93 -12.13 -3.44
C GLY A 131 -18.87 -11.81 -1.95
N PHE A 132 -17.67 -11.82 -1.37
CA PHE A 132 -17.44 -11.46 0.02
C PHE A 132 -17.91 -10.03 0.34
N TRP A 133 -17.47 -9.03 -0.43
CA TRP A 133 -17.82 -7.62 -0.18
C TRP A 133 -19.29 -7.30 -0.46
N ARG A 134 -19.87 -7.87 -1.53
CA ARG A 134 -21.29 -7.68 -1.84
C ARG A 134 -22.22 -8.23 -0.76
N GLY A 135 -21.77 -9.20 0.05
CA GLY A 135 -22.55 -9.73 1.16
C GLY A 135 -22.89 -8.70 2.26
N PHE A 136 -22.15 -7.59 2.32
CA PHE A 136 -22.43 -6.50 3.26
C PHE A 136 -23.25 -5.37 2.64
N VAL A 137 -23.16 -5.16 1.32
CA VAL A 137 -23.82 -4.04 0.65
C VAL A 137 -25.34 -4.23 0.70
N GLY A 138 -26.06 -3.17 1.06
CA GLY A 138 -27.51 -3.19 1.29
C GLY A 138 -27.92 -3.68 2.68
N TRP A 139 -26.99 -4.24 3.48
CA TRP A 139 -27.29 -4.58 4.85
C TRP A 139 -27.57 -3.31 5.67
N LYS A 140 -28.67 -3.33 6.41
CA LYS A 140 -29.07 -2.29 7.34
C LYS A 140 -28.99 -2.84 8.77
N PRO A 141 -27.93 -2.52 9.54
CA PRO A 141 -27.71 -3.07 10.87
C PRO A 141 -28.86 -2.82 11.86
N GLY A 142 -29.66 -1.78 11.64
CA GLY A 142 -30.83 -1.45 12.47
C GLY A 142 -32.15 -2.15 12.05
N GLU A 143 -32.21 -2.77 10.88
CA GLU A 143 -33.43 -3.41 10.35
C GLU A 143 -33.31 -4.94 10.24
N ALA A 144 -32.09 -5.46 10.08
CA ALA A 144 -31.85 -6.88 9.83
C ALA A 144 -30.64 -7.40 10.61
N PRO A 145 -30.66 -8.68 11.06
CA PRO A 145 -29.53 -9.29 11.72
C PRO A 145 -28.30 -9.32 10.81
N PRO A 146 -27.08 -9.45 11.38
CA PRO A 146 -25.86 -9.52 10.61
C PRO A 146 -25.90 -10.58 9.50
N PRO A 147 -25.46 -10.26 8.26
CA PRO A 147 -25.48 -11.20 7.16
C PRO A 147 -24.52 -12.37 7.43
N LYS A 148 -24.92 -13.58 7.04
CA LYS A 148 -24.02 -14.75 7.07
C LYS A 148 -23.06 -14.65 5.89
N ILE A 149 -21.80 -14.34 6.18
CA ILE A 149 -20.76 -14.19 5.15
C ILE A 149 -19.94 -15.46 5.06
N ALA A 150 -19.82 -16.01 3.85
CA ALA A 150 -18.95 -17.14 3.58
C ALA A 150 -17.48 -16.71 3.67
N GLY A 151 -16.63 -17.56 4.25
CA GLY A 151 -15.19 -17.30 4.28
C GLY A 151 -14.58 -17.41 2.88
N VAL A 152 -13.57 -16.57 2.61
CA VAL A 152 -12.83 -16.63 1.36
C VAL A 152 -11.87 -17.83 1.39
N SER A 153 -11.88 -18.65 0.35
CA SER A 153 -10.98 -19.79 0.24
C SER A 153 -9.53 -19.31 0.16
N GLY A 154 -8.64 -19.90 0.97
CA GLY A 154 -7.25 -19.48 1.09
C GLY A 154 -7.00 -18.30 2.04
N ALA A 155 -8.01 -17.45 2.32
CA ALA A 155 -7.91 -16.30 3.22
C ALA A 155 -9.00 -16.31 4.31
N THR A 156 -9.40 -17.51 4.74
CA THR A 156 -10.59 -17.71 5.57
C THR A 156 -10.53 -16.95 6.91
N LEU A 157 -9.38 -16.98 7.59
CA LEU A 157 -9.20 -16.29 8.88
C LEU A 157 -9.26 -14.76 8.73
N THR A 158 -8.57 -14.21 7.73
CA THR A 158 -8.62 -12.78 7.39
C THR A 158 -10.04 -12.34 7.02
N SER A 159 -10.73 -13.10 6.16
CA SER A 159 -12.10 -12.77 5.75
C SER A 159 -13.09 -12.81 6.91
N PHE A 160 -12.95 -13.75 7.85
CA PHE A 160 -13.79 -13.79 9.04
C PHE A 160 -13.48 -12.66 10.01
N ALA A 161 -12.21 -12.31 10.23
CA ALA A 161 -11.86 -11.17 11.07
C ALA A 161 -12.38 -9.84 10.49
N ILE A 162 -12.32 -9.67 9.16
CA ILE A 162 -12.93 -8.51 8.47
C ILE A 162 -14.45 -8.51 8.67
N ALA A 163 -15.11 -9.64 8.45
CA ALA A 163 -16.56 -9.74 8.63
C ALA A 163 -16.98 -9.45 10.07
N GLU A 164 -16.30 -10.03 11.06
CA GLU A 164 -16.54 -9.82 12.49
C GLU A 164 -16.29 -8.35 12.87
N SER A 165 -15.25 -7.72 12.32
CA SER A 165 -14.97 -6.29 12.54
C SER A 165 -16.09 -5.40 12.03
N ILE A 166 -16.59 -5.65 10.82
CA ILE A 166 -17.73 -4.90 10.25
C ILE A 166 -18.98 -5.11 11.10
N GLN A 167 -19.28 -6.36 11.46
CA GLN A 167 -20.47 -6.70 12.23
C GLN A 167 -20.44 -6.11 13.63
N GLN A 168 -19.32 -6.25 14.36
CA GLN A 168 -19.14 -5.67 15.69
C GLN A 168 -19.17 -4.14 15.65
N ARG A 169 -18.60 -3.53 14.59
CA ARG A 169 -18.62 -2.07 14.43
C ARG A 169 -20.04 -1.54 14.18
N LEU A 170 -20.80 -2.20 13.32
CA LEU A 170 -22.10 -1.73 12.86
C LEU A 170 -23.28 -2.10 13.78
N ALA A 171 -23.26 -3.27 14.41
CA ALA A 171 -24.33 -3.72 15.30
C ALA A 171 -24.37 -2.96 16.65
N GLY A 172 -23.33 -2.17 16.95
CA GLY A 172 -23.11 -1.60 18.27
C GLY A 172 -23.46 -0.13 18.46
N ALA A 173 -23.29 0.76 17.47
CA ALA A 173 -23.47 2.22 17.65
C ALA A 173 -23.39 3.05 16.34
N ALA A 174 -24.14 2.70 15.30
CA ALA A 174 -24.24 3.61 14.16
C ALA A 174 -24.82 4.98 14.60
N PRO A 175 -24.29 6.12 14.16
CA PRO A 175 -24.82 7.46 14.34
C PRO A 175 -25.97 7.69 13.37
N SER A 176 -26.97 8.42 13.84
CA SER A 176 -28.06 8.87 12.98
C SER A 176 -27.58 9.95 12.02
N LEU A 177 -27.91 9.78 10.75
CA LEU A 177 -27.75 10.84 9.74
C LEU A 177 -28.92 11.82 9.75
N ARG A 178 -30.08 11.39 10.26
CA ARG A 178 -31.27 12.23 10.39
C ARG A 178 -31.21 13.07 11.66
N PHE A 179 -30.67 12.55 12.76
CA PHE A 179 -30.52 13.25 14.03
C PHE A 179 -29.03 13.35 14.41
N PRO A 180 -28.24 14.17 13.70
CA PRO A 180 -26.78 14.14 13.80
C PRO A 180 -26.24 14.69 15.13
N GLU A 181 -27.04 15.39 15.93
CA GLU A 181 -26.53 16.07 17.12
C GLU A 181 -26.28 15.10 18.29
N PRO A 182 -25.12 15.21 18.96
CA PRO A 182 -24.79 14.35 20.10
C PRO A 182 -25.74 14.62 21.28
N VAL A 183 -26.00 13.60 22.09
CA VAL A 183 -26.79 13.75 23.32
C VAL A 183 -25.96 14.58 24.30
N THR A 184 -26.55 15.67 24.77
CA THR A 184 -25.93 16.62 25.68
C THR A 184 -26.03 16.16 27.12
N PHE A 185 -25.12 16.67 27.96
CA PHE A 185 -25.15 16.37 29.39
C PHE A 185 -26.47 16.78 30.05
N ASP A 186 -27.02 17.94 29.67
CA ASP A 186 -28.29 18.43 30.21
C ASP A 186 -29.48 17.54 29.84
N GLU A 187 -29.52 17.00 28.62
CA GLU A 187 -30.55 16.04 28.20
C GLU A 187 -30.52 14.77 29.06
N VAL A 188 -29.34 14.25 29.38
CA VAL A 188 -29.21 13.07 30.25
C VAL A 188 -29.48 13.40 31.70
N ARG A 189 -29.03 14.57 32.19
CA ARG A 189 -29.32 15.04 33.56
C ARG A 189 -30.82 15.21 33.79
N ALA A 190 -31.56 15.56 32.75
CA ALA A 190 -33.02 15.63 32.83
C ALA A 190 -33.66 14.26 33.13
N LEU A 191 -33.05 13.16 32.65
CA LEU A 191 -33.46 11.77 32.94
C LEU A 191 -32.86 11.24 34.26
N PHE A 192 -31.63 11.66 34.59
CA PHE A 192 -30.88 11.29 35.78
C PHE A 192 -30.44 12.54 36.55
N PRO A 193 -31.29 13.12 37.42
CA PRO A 193 -31.01 14.40 38.09
C PRO A 193 -29.71 14.42 38.90
N ASN A 194 -29.32 13.27 39.46
CA ASN A 194 -28.12 13.12 40.28
C ASN A 194 -26.84 12.80 39.46
N ALA A 195 -26.93 12.76 38.13
CA ALA A 195 -25.77 12.48 37.29
C ALA A 195 -24.80 13.67 37.30
N THR A 196 -23.54 13.41 37.60
CA THR A 196 -22.44 14.40 37.56
C THR A 196 -21.46 14.12 36.43
N ARG A 197 -21.45 12.89 35.91
CA ARG A 197 -20.54 12.46 34.84
C ARG A 197 -21.23 11.50 33.89
N LEU A 198 -20.95 11.64 32.60
CA LEU A 198 -21.32 10.68 31.57
C LEU A 198 -20.09 9.99 31.01
N VAL A 199 -20.19 8.68 30.80
CA VAL A 199 -19.13 7.89 30.17
C VAL A 199 -19.73 7.11 28.99
N PRO A 200 -19.21 7.26 27.76
CA PRO A 200 -19.64 6.46 26.62
C PRO A 200 -19.44 4.96 26.87
N ASP A 201 -20.44 4.15 26.48
CA ASP A 201 -20.39 2.69 26.57
C ASP A 201 -21.12 2.06 25.38
N GLN A 202 -20.37 1.69 24.33
CA GLN A 202 -20.93 1.22 23.05
C GLN A 202 -21.95 2.23 22.45
N SER A 203 -23.22 1.84 22.22
CA SER A 203 -24.30 2.77 21.83
C SER A 203 -24.98 3.49 23.00
N ARG A 204 -24.55 3.24 24.23
CA ARG A 204 -25.14 3.78 25.45
C ARG A 204 -24.27 4.89 26.05
N LEU A 205 -24.87 5.68 26.93
CA LEU A 205 -24.17 6.62 27.81
C LEU A 205 -24.40 6.21 29.26
N ARG A 206 -23.34 5.87 30.00
CA ARG A 206 -23.41 5.58 31.43
C ARG A 206 -23.56 6.88 32.21
N ALA A 207 -24.62 6.99 33.00
CA ALA A 207 -24.83 8.09 33.93
C ALA A 207 -24.26 7.73 35.30
N LEU A 208 -23.30 8.51 35.79
CA LEU A 208 -22.63 8.28 37.07
C LEU A 208 -22.90 9.42 38.07
N ASP A 209 -23.02 9.08 39.34
CA ASP A 209 -23.08 10.05 40.45
C ASP A 209 -21.67 10.60 40.80
N ALA A 210 -21.61 11.52 41.77
CA ALA A 210 -20.35 12.12 42.22
C ALA A 210 -19.36 11.13 42.83
N ALA A 211 -19.84 9.99 43.35
CA ALA A 211 -19.03 8.92 43.93
C ALA A 211 -18.59 7.88 42.87
N GLY A 212 -19.06 8.01 41.62
CA GLY A 212 -18.76 7.09 40.52
C GLY A 212 -19.71 5.89 40.44
N HIS A 213 -20.80 5.84 41.21
CA HIS A 213 -21.81 4.79 41.09
C HIS A 213 -22.66 4.95 39.84
N LEU A 214 -23.03 3.82 39.23
CA LEU A 214 -23.87 3.78 38.05
C LEU A 214 -25.33 4.03 38.42
N LEU A 215 -25.87 5.16 37.95
CA LEU A 215 -27.29 5.51 38.07
C LEU A 215 -28.14 4.82 36.99
N GLY A 216 -27.56 4.56 35.82
CA GLY A 216 -28.22 3.90 34.70
C GLY A 216 -27.55 4.19 33.36
N PHE A 217 -28.24 3.85 32.27
CA PHE A 217 -27.79 4.09 30.90
C PHE A 217 -28.79 4.97 30.15
N ALA A 218 -28.32 5.99 29.43
CA ALA A 218 -29.13 6.72 28.46
C ALA A 218 -28.88 6.18 27.06
N VAL A 219 -29.95 5.87 26.33
CA VAL A 219 -29.90 5.32 24.97
C VAL A 219 -30.89 6.07 24.07
N ARG A 220 -30.50 6.34 22.82
CA ARG A 220 -31.36 7.00 21.83
C ARG A 220 -32.01 5.96 20.91
N THR A 221 -33.22 6.22 20.41
CA THR A 221 -33.91 5.32 19.48
C THR A 221 -33.33 5.34 18.07
N SER A 222 -32.63 6.41 17.72
CA SER A 222 -31.90 6.51 16.46
C SER A 222 -30.51 5.87 16.55
N PRO A 223 -30.00 5.25 15.47
CA PRO A 223 -30.57 5.22 14.13
C PRO A 223 -31.59 4.10 13.89
N GLN A 224 -31.85 3.23 14.87
CA GLN A 224 -32.73 2.06 14.71
C GLN A 224 -34.16 2.44 14.28
N ALA A 225 -34.60 3.65 14.63
CA ALA A 225 -35.91 4.19 14.31
C ALA A 225 -35.91 5.23 13.17
N ASP A 226 -34.78 5.51 12.53
CA ASP A 226 -34.68 6.66 11.61
C ASP A 226 -35.60 6.56 10.39
N ASN A 227 -35.89 5.34 9.95
CA ASN A 227 -36.78 5.03 8.82
C ASN A 227 -38.27 4.96 9.23
N VAL A 228 -38.60 5.06 10.51
CA VAL A 228 -39.98 4.99 11.00
C VAL A 228 -40.58 6.39 10.97
N ALA A 229 -41.36 6.68 9.94
CA ALA A 229 -42.05 7.97 9.80
C ALA A 229 -43.37 7.97 10.58
N GLY A 230 -43.64 9.07 11.29
CA GLY A 230 -44.96 9.39 11.79
C GLY A 230 -45.82 10.04 10.70
N TYR A 231 -46.44 11.17 11.00
CA TYR A 231 -47.29 11.86 10.02
C TYR A 231 -46.48 12.55 8.92
N ARG A 232 -45.45 13.33 9.29
CA ARG A 232 -44.58 14.08 8.38
C ARG A 232 -43.13 13.59 8.36
N GLY A 233 -42.67 12.91 9.42
CA GLY A 233 -41.27 12.49 9.52
C GLY A 233 -40.97 11.63 10.75
N PRO A 234 -39.72 11.15 10.89
CA PRO A 234 -39.31 10.35 12.05
C PRO A 234 -39.21 11.19 13.34
N THR A 235 -39.31 10.51 14.49
CA THR A 235 -39.15 11.11 15.82
C THR A 235 -38.14 10.32 16.65
N GLU A 236 -37.12 11.01 17.15
CA GLU A 236 -36.11 10.46 18.05
C GLU A 236 -36.55 10.58 19.52
N CYS A 237 -36.36 9.50 20.27
CA CYS A 237 -36.54 9.47 21.72
C CYS A 237 -35.22 9.13 22.43
N LEU A 238 -35.05 9.69 23.62
CA LEU A 238 -34.03 9.31 24.59
C LEU A 238 -34.69 8.47 25.68
N VAL A 239 -34.14 7.28 25.93
CA VAL A 239 -34.65 6.27 26.86
C VAL A 239 -33.63 6.10 27.97
N ALA A 240 -34.06 6.25 29.21
CA ALA A 240 -33.28 5.91 30.39
C ALA A 240 -33.50 4.44 30.75
N LEU A 241 -32.41 3.71 30.95
CA LEU A 241 -32.39 2.34 31.43
C LEU A 241 -31.79 2.30 32.83
N ALA A 242 -32.28 1.40 33.67
CA ALA A 242 -31.77 1.17 35.01
C ALA A 242 -30.32 0.62 34.98
N PRO A 243 -29.62 0.57 36.12
CA PRO A 243 -28.26 0.02 36.19
C PRO A 243 -28.12 -1.43 35.70
N ASP A 244 -29.22 -2.18 35.67
CA ASP A 244 -29.30 -3.52 35.07
C ASP A 244 -29.18 -3.51 33.53
N GLY A 245 -29.29 -2.33 32.90
CA GLY A 245 -29.28 -2.14 31.45
C GLY A 245 -30.48 -2.72 30.73
N ARG A 246 -31.57 -3.03 31.44
CA ARG A 246 -32.75 -3.75 30.93
C ARG A 246 -34.06 -3.06 31.22
N THR A 247 -34.21 -2.40 32.36
CA THR A 247 -35.49 -1.83 32.78
C THR A 247 -35.59 -0.37 32.38
N VAL A 248 -36.65 0.04 31.70
CA VAL A 248 -36.86 1.45 31.29
C VAL A 248 -37.28 2.30 32.49
N LEU A 249 -36.53 3.35 32.78
CA LEU A 249 -36.80 4.30 33.87
C LEU A 249 -37.55 5.54 33.42
N ASP A 250 -37.26 6.05 32.23
CA ASP A 250 -37.88 7.25 31.67
C ASP A 250 -37.73 7.26 30.14
N VAL A 251 -38.62 7.94 29.43
CA VAL A 251 -38.58 8.11 27.97
C VAL A 251 -38.97 9.54 27.62
N ARG A 252 -38.13 10.22 26.83
CA ARG A 252 -38.39 11.59 26.37
C ARG A 252 -38.21 11.73 24.88
N VAL A 253 -39.12 12.46 24.26
CA VAL A 253 -38.98 12.88 22.86
C VAL A 253 -37.89 13.95 22.78
N ARG A 254 -36.85 13.67 22.00
CA ARG A 254 -35.68 14.54 21.88
C ARG A 254 -35.84 15.51 20.70
N LYS A 255 -35.86 14.96 19.48
CA LYS A 255 -36.00 15.71 18.23
C LYS A 255 -36.98 15.02 17.30
N SER A 256 -37.64 15.78 16.44
CA SER A 256 -38.61 15.24 15.50
C SER A 256 -38.58 16.01 14.18
N TYR A 257 -38.85 15.30 13.08
CA TYR A 257 -39.16 15.86 11.76
C TYR A 257 -40.67 15.80 11.47
N ASP A 258 -41.47 15.46 12.47
CA ASP A 258 -42.91 15.39 12.37
C ASP A 258 -43.57 16.77 12.58
N THR A 259 -44.90 16.83 12.56
CA THR A 259 -45.64 18.06 12.83
C THR A 259 -45.48 18.48 14.29
N ASP A 260 -44.95 19.68 14.55
CA ASP A 260 -44.67 20.19 15.90
C ASP A 260 -45.89 20.10 16.84
N SER A 261 -47.10 20.41 16.34
CA SER A 261 -48.33 20.33 17.14
C SER A 261 -48.63 18.91 17.63
N TYR A 262 -48.29 17.87 16.86
CA TYR A 262 -48.47 16.47 17.25
C TYR A 262 -47.40 16.01 18.23
N VAL A 263 -46.16 16.45 18.01
CA VAL A 263 -45.04 16.17 18.92
C VAL A 263 -45.28 16.82 20.28
N ASP A 264 -45.76 18.05 20.32
CA ASP A 264 -46.07 18.75 21.57
C ASP A 264 -47.26 18.12 22.30
N GLN A 265 -48.29 17.65 21.58
CA GLN A 265 -49.35 16.83 22.17
C GLN A 265 -48.77 15.56 22.81
N LEU A 266 -47.84 14.88 22.15
CA LEU A 266 -47.21 13.67 22.68
C LEU A 266 -46.28 13.93 23.87
N ARG A 267 -45.58 15.08 23.89
CA ARG A 267 -44.81 15.53 25.05
C ARG A 267 -45.69 15.81 26.26
N ARG A 268 -46.91 16.32 26.04
CA ARG A 268 -47.90 16.59 27.10
C ARG A 268 -48.74 15.37 27.47
N ALA A 269 -48.86 14.39 26.57
CA ALA A 269 -49.57 13.14 26.79
C ALA A 269 -48.74 12.19 27.66
N GLU A 270 -48.58 12.55 28.93
CA GLU A 270 -47.77 11.80 29.89
C GLU A 270 -48.18 10.32 29.98
N SER A 271 -49.46 9.99 29.81
CA SER A 271 -49.98 8.62 29.85
C SER A 271 -49.37 7.72 28.78
N PHE A 272 -49.05 8.25 27.59
CA PHE A 272 -48.45 7.47 26.50
C PHE A 272 -46.99 7.14 26.79
N LEU A 273 -46.15 8.14 27.13
CA LEU A 273 -44.73 7.90 27.41
C LEU A 273 -44.52 7.10 28.70
N LYS A 274 -45.35 7.33 29.73
CA LYS A 274 -45.32 6.54 30.97
C LYS A 274 -45.67 5.07 30.75
N SER A 275 -46.34 4.72 29.65
CA SER A 275 -46.69 3.31 29.35
C SER A 275 -45.47 2.41 29.08
N PHE A 276 -44.32 3.00 28.72
CA PHE A 276 -43.06 2.29 28.48
C PHE A 276 -42.20 2.15 29.75
N ILE A 277 -42.44 2.99 30.76
CA ILE A 277 -41.68 3.01 32.01
C ILE A 277 -41.98 1.75 32.83
N GLY A 278 -40.94 1.19 33.45
CA GLY A 278 -41.01 -0.04 34.26
C GLY A 278 -40.98 -1.33 33.44
N ARG A 279 -41.08 -1.27 32.11
CA ARG A 279 -40.97 -2.44 31.23
C ARG A 279 -39.51 -2.79 30.95
N SER A 280 -39.25 -4.07 30.73
CA SER A 280 -37.94 -4.53 30.27
C SER A 280 -37.76 -4.35 28.76
N VAL A 281 -36.52 -4.21 28.31
CA VAL A 281 -36.17 -4.20 26.88
C VAL A 281 -36.60 -5.48 26.16
N ASN A 282 -36.70 -6.62 26.86
CA ASN A 282 -37.20 -7.87 26.28
C ASN A 282 -38.70 -7.79 25.96
N GLU A 283 -39.49 -7.25 26.89
CA GLU A 283 -40.93 -7.05 26.69
C GLU A 283 -41.21 -6.00 25.60
N LEU A 284 -40.41 -4.93 25.57
CA LEU A 284 -40.53 -3.89 24.56
C LEU A 284 -40.08 -4.35 23.16
N ALA A 285 -39.11 -5.27 23.07
CA ALA A 285 -38.64 -5.82 21.80
C ALA A 285 -39.73 -6.61 21.04
N VAL A 286 -40.68 -7.20 21.78
CA VAL A 286 -41.81 -7.95 21.23
C VAL A 286 -43.13 -7.18 21.27
N LEU A 287 -43.09 -5.88 21.59
CA LEU A 287 -44.28 -5.05 21.72
C LEU A 287 -45.12 -5.11 20.43
N GLU A 288 -46.40 -5.46 20.55
CA GLU A 288 -47.37 -5.32 19.46
C GLU A 288 -47.72 -3.84 19.24
N ALA A 289 -48.08 -3.47 18.01
CA ALA A 289 -48.49 -2.11 17.71
C ALA A 289 -49.63 -1.68 18.65
N PRO A 290 -49.63 -0.45 19.19
CA PRO A 290 -50.63 -0.02 20.16
C PRO A 290 -52.05 -0.18 19.59
N THR A 291 -52.95 -0.78 20.37
CA THR A 291 -54.35 -1.02 20.03
C THR A 291 -55.08 0.31 19.77
N LYS A 292 -56.14 0.25 18.94
CA LYS A 292 -56.96 1.41 18.54
C LYS A 292 -57.42 2.24 19.75
N GLU A 293 -57.85 1.59 20.83
CA GLU A 293 -58.28 2.23 22.09
C GLU A 293 -57.16 3.00 22.82
N LYS A 294 -55.89 2.56 22.75
CA LYS A 294 -54.74 3.30 23.33
C LYS A 294 -54.21 4.40 22.41
N THR A 295 -54.53 4.34 21.11
CA THR A 295 -54.14 5.34 20.10
C THR A 295 -55.21 6.41 19.85
N GLU A 296 -56.46 6.15 20.23
CA GLU A 296 -57.59 7.08 20.15
C GLU A 296 -57.55 8.19 21.22
N ALA A 297 -56.71 8.08 22.24
CA ALA A 297 -56.57 9.10 23.28
C ALA A 297 -55.74 10.35 22.86
N ILE A 298 -55.19 10.39 21.64
CA ILE A 298 -54.37 11.51 21.16
C ILE A 298 -54.90 11.96 19.79
N SER A 299 -56.01 12.70 19.81
CA SER A 299 -56.70 13.19 18.61
C SER A 299 -55.74 13.97 17.70
N GLY A 300 -55.42 13.39 16.54
CA GLY A 300 -54.56 13.99 15.50
C GLY A 300 -53.12 13.47 15.42
N ALA A 301 -52.55 12.85 16.47
CA ALA A 301 -51.14 12.45 16.52
C ALA A 301 -50.89 10.93 16.45
N THR A 302 -51.89 10.14 16.05
CA THR A 302 -51.83 8.67 16.07
C THR A 302 -50.65 8.06 15.30
N MET A 303 -50.33 8.61 14.12
CA MET A 303 -49.20 8.13 13.30
C MET A 303 -47.86 8.40 13.97
N THR A 304 -47.68 9.57 14.57
CA THR A 304 -46.48 9.94 15.33
C THR A 304 -46.32 9.08 16.58
N ALA A 305 -47.41 8.81 17.30
CA ALA A 305 -47.41 7.92 18.46
C ALA A 305 -46.99 6.49 18.08
N ARG A 306 -47.53 5.95 16.98
CA ARG A 306 -47.13 4.64 16.44
C ARG A 306 -45.66 4.61 16.06
N ALA A 307 -45.16 5.66 15.43
CA ALA A 307 -43.75 5.76 15.05
C ALA A 307 -42.82 5.76 16.27
N ILE A 308 -43.18 6.48 17.36
CA ILE A 308 -42.41 6.47 18.61
C ILE A 308 -42.41 5.07 19.24
N ALA A 309 -43.58 4.42 19.34
CA ALA A 309 -43.70 3.09 19.93
C ALA A 309 -42.86 2.05 19.15
N GLU A 310 -42.95 2.08 17.83
CA GLU A 310 -42.16 1.23 16.94
C GLU A 310 -40.65 1.56 17.05
N GLY A 311 -40.28 2.83 17.21
CA GLY A 311 -38.89 3.23 17.42
C GLY A 311 -38.30 2.71 18.74
N ILE A 312 -39.06 2.77 19.84
CA ILE A 312 -38.67 2.20 21.14
C ILE A 312 -38.54 0.69 21.04
N LYS A 313 -39.48 0.02 20.35
CA LYS A 313 -39.42 -1.42 20.08
C LYS A 313 -38.15 -1.79 19.33
N ARG A 314 -37.85 -1.13 18.21
CA ARG A 314 -36.64 -1.40 17.40
C ARG A 314 -35.35 -1.17 18.17
N ARG A 315 -35.29 -0.10 18.97
CA ARG A 315 -34.16 0.12 19.87
C ARG A 315 -34.04 -1.00 20.90
N SER A 316 -35.14 -1.42 21.49
CA SER A 316 -35.16 -2.52 22.47
C SER A 316 -34.72 -3.84 21.84
N MET A 317 -35.15 -4.16 20.61
CA MET A 317 -34.64 -5.31 19.85
C MET A 317 -33.12 -5.26 19.66
N SER A 318 -32.58 -4.08 19.36
CA SER A 318 -31.12 -3.88 19.26
C SER A 318 -30.42 -4.08 20.60
N GLU A 319 -31.02 -3.68 21.72
CA GLU A 319 -30.49 -3.94 23.07
C GLU A 319 -30.50 -5.43 23.42
N VAL A 320 -31.54 -6.17 23.01
CA VAL A 320 -31.62 -7.63 23.18
C VAL A 320 -30.60 -8.35 22.30
N ALA A 321 -30.42 -7.89 21.06
CA ALA A 321 -29.41 -8.43 20.16
C ALA A 321 -27.98 -8.21 20.70
N ALA A 322 -27.68 -7.01 21.23
CA ALA A 322 -26.40 -6.72 21.87
C ALA A 322 -26.16 -7.52 23.16
N GLN A 323 -27.24 -7.94 23.84
CA GLN A 323 -27.19 -8.82 25.01
C GLN A 323 -27.06 -10.31 24.65
N THR A 324 -27.25 -10.68 23.38
CA THR A 324 -27.04 -12.06 22.94
C THR A 324 -25.54 -12.35 23.04
N PRO A 325 -25.10 -13.30 23.88
CA PRO A 325 -23.68 -13.57 24.03
C PRO A 325 -23.08 -13.90 22.67
N ALA A 326 -21.89 -13.36 22.39
CA ALA A 326 -21.11 -13.73 21.23
C ALA A 326 -21.11 -15.26 21.10
N PRO A 327 -21.26 -15.81 19.89
CA PRO A 327 -21.43 -17.25 19.69
C PRO A 327 -20.41 -18.02 20.51
N GLN A 328 -20.90 -18.96 21.32
CA GLN A 328 -20.08 -19.73 22.24
C GLN A 328 -18.92 -20.34 21.43
N TRP A 329 -17.69 -20.01 21.82
CA TRP A 329 -16.50 -20.44 21.08
C TRP A 329 -16.49 -21.97 20.96
N ARG A 330 -16.56 -22.46 19.73
CA ARG A 330 -16.45 -23.88 19.39
C ARG A 330 -15.30 -24.06 18.41
N PRO A 331 -14.33 -24.95 18.68
CA PRO A 331 -13.23 -25.20 17.76
C PRO A 331 -13.79 -25.72 16.44
N LYS A 332 -13.30 -25.18 15.32
CA LYS A 332 -13.77 -25.59 13.99
C LYS A 332 -13.22 -26.99 13.68
N PRO A 333 -13.84 -27.76 12.77
CA PRO A 333 -13.33 -29.08 12.38
C PRO A 333 -11.86 -29.06 11.94
N ARG A 334 -11.42 -27.96 11.30
CA ARG A 334 -10.02 -27.73 10.91
C ARG A 334 -9.08 -27.63 12.12
N ASP A 335 -9.49 -26.95 13.19
CA ASP A 335 -8.71 -26.83 14.43
C ASP A 335 -8.58 -28.19 15.13
N CYS A 336 -9.68 -28.95 15.19
CA CYS A 336 -9.68 -30.31 15.75
C CYS A 336 -8.76 -31.24 14.97
N ALA A 337 -8.78 -31.16 13.64
CA ALA A 337 -7.90 -31.96 12.79
C ALA A 337 -6.43 -31.58 12.96
N LEU A 338 -6.11 -30.28 13.08
CA LEU A 338 -4.75 -29.83 13.38
C LEU A 338 -4.28 -30.30 14.77
N ALA A 339 -5.16 -30.27 15.78
CA ALA A 339 -4.89 -30.85 17.10
C ALA A 339 -4.58 -32.36 17.01
N GLY A 340 -5.32 -33.10 16.17
CA GLY A 340 -5.03 -34.50 15.84
C GLY A 340 -3.64 -34.71 15.21
N VAL A 341 -3.23 -33.83 14.29
CA VAL A 341 -1.87 -33.84 13.72
C VAL A 341 -0.82 -33.59 14.79
N ILE A 342 -1.04 -32.64 15.71
CA ILE A 342 -0.12 -32.36 16.82
C ILE A 342 0.01 -33.58 17.74
N ALA A 343 -1.11 -34.23 18.09
CA ALA A 343 -1.11 -35.46 18.89
C ALA A 343 -0.34 -36.60 18.18
N GLY A 344 -0.58 -36.82 16.89
CA GLY A 344 0.17 -37.79 16.10
C GLY A 344 1.66 -37.44 16.00
N ALA A 345 2.02 -36.16 15.89
CA ALA A 345 3.40 -35.70 15.89
C ALA A 345 4.10 -35.94 17.24
N LEU A 346 3.37 -35.81 18.36
CA LEU A 346 3.87 -36.17 19.70
C LEU A 346 4.09 -37.68 19.80
N VAL A 347 3.14 -38.49 19.36
CA VAL A 347 3.30 -39.96 19.30
C VAL A 347 4.52 -40.34 18.47
N MET A 348 4.65 -39.80 17.25
CA MET A 348 5.82 -40.00 16.39
C MET A 348 7.11 -39.47 17.03
N SER A 349 7.02 -38.42 17.83
CA SER A 349 8.19 -37.87 18.51
C SER A 349 8.66 -38.74 19.66
N PHE A 350 7.77 -39.33 20.45
CA PHE A 350 8.09 -39.98 21.72
C PHE A 350 8.04 -41.51 21.71
N THR A 351 7.55 -42.14 20.63
CA THR A 351 7.48 -43.61 20.50
C THR A 351 8.50 -44.17 19.50
N SER A 352 8.60 -45.50 19.45
CA SER A 352 9.44 -46.23 18.48
C SER A 352 8.89 -46.21 17.04
N LEU A 353 7.66 -45.72 16.82
CA LEU A 353 7.00 -45.67 15.50
C LEU A 353 7.79 -44.88 14.46
N ARG A 354 8.52 -43.84 14.88
CA ARG A 354 9.43 -43.10 13.98
C ARG A 354 10.51 -43.99 13.36
N GLY A 355 10.93 -45.05 14.05
CA GLY A 355 11.91 -46.02 13.57
C GLY A 355 11.38 -46.89 12.43
N GLN A 356 10.08 -47.12 12.37
CA GLN A 356 9.44 -47.97 11.37
C GLN A 356 9.31 -47.23 10.03
N ARG A 357 9.79 -47.85 8.94
CA ARG A 357 9.85 -47.21 7.62
C ARG A 357 8.47 -46.89 7.06
N TRP A 358 7.52 -47.81 7.17
CA TRP A 358 6.16 -47.64 6.64
C TRP A 358 5.41 -46.52 7.40
N ALA A 359 5.48 -46.51 8.73
CA ALA A 359 4.82 -45.50 9.56
C ALA A 359 5.40 -44.10 9.29
N ARG A 360 6.73 -44.00 9.14
CA ARG A 360 7.39 -42.74 8.77
C ARG A 360 6.95 -42.24 7.39
N LEU A 361 6.88 -43.12 6.40
CA LEU A 361 6.47 -42.76 5.04
C LEU A 361 4.99 -42.32 5.01
N ALA A 362 4.11 -43.08 5.65
CA ALA A 362 2.69 -42.75 5.77
C ALA A 362 2.50 -41.39 6.47
N TRP A 363 3.23 -41.13 7.55
CA TRP A 363 3.21 -39.85 8.25
C TRP A 363 3.68 -38.70 7.34
N GLN A 364 4.79 -38.86 6.63
CA GLN A 364 5.30 -37.83 5.71
C GLN A 364 4.32 -37.52 4.56
N LEU A 365 3.66 -38.55 4.00
CA LEU A 365 2.63 -38.37 2.98
C LEU A 365 1.39 -37.66 3.53
N LEU A 366 0.98 -37.98 4.76
CA LEU A 366 -0.09 -37.28 5.45
C LEU A 366 0.26 -35.80 5.68
N LEU A 367 1.48 -35.47 6.11
CA LEU A 367 1.89 -34.08 6.29
C LEU A 367 1.84 -33.30 4.97
N VAL A 368 2.43 -33.86 3.90
CA VAL A 368 2.44 -33.21 2.59
C VAL A 368 1.03 -33.05 2.01
N GLY A 369 0.24 -34.13 2.03
CA GLY A 369 -1.12 -34.14 1.48
C GLY A 369 -2.11 -33.33 2.29
N TYR A 370 -2.16 -33.53 3.61
CA TYR A 370 -3.12 -32.86 4.48
C TYR A 370 -2.61 -31.49 4.95
N VAL A 371 -1.53 -31.44 5.73
CA VAL A 371 -1.05 -30.17 6.31
C VAL A 371 -0.61 -29.18 5.23
N GLY A 372 0.09 -29.68 4.20
CA GLY A 372 0.54 -28.90 3.06
C GLY A 372 -0.60 -28.50 2.10
N LEU A 373 -1.25 -29.48 1.46
CA LEU A 373 -2.14 -29.22 0.32
C LEU A 373 -3.64 -29.02 0.68
N VAL A 374 -4.08 -29.35 1.90
CA VAL A 374 -5.51 -29.25 2.29
C VAL A 374 -5.72 -28.23 3.42
N ASN A 375 -4.94 -28.33 4.49
CA ASN A 375 -5.14 -27.55 5.70
C ASN A 375 -4.46 -26.18 5.62
N HIS A 376 -3.23 -26.09 5.10
CA HIS A 376 -2.46 -24.85 4.93
C HIS A 376 -2.11 -24.07 6.22
N ASP A 377 -2.47 -24.55 7.42
CA ASP A 377 -2.05 -23.93 8.68
C ASP A 377 -0.60 -24.27 9.01
N LEU A 378 0.29 -23.37 8.60
CA LEU A 378 1.73 -23.48 8.81
C LEU A 378 2.23 -22.38 9.74
N LEU A 379 3.16 -22.75 10.62
CA LEU A 379 3.93 -21.80 11.40
C LEU A 379 4.98 -21.17 10.48
N SER A 380 4.88 -19.86 10.28
CA SER A 380 5.79 -19.03 9.49
C SER A 380 6.31 -17.85 10.32
N LEU A 381 7.39 -17.24 9.86
CA LEU A 381 7.97 -16.06 10.49
C LEU A 381 7.04 -14.85 10.38
N ALA A 382 6.31 -14.74 9.27
CA ALA A 382 5.31 -13.70 9.06
C ALA A 382 4.15 -13.82 10.07
N LEU A 383 3.67 -15.05 10.32
CA LEU A 383 2.63 -15.32 11.33
C LEU A 383 3.11 -14.94 12.74
N LEU A 384 4.30 -15.43 13.13
CA LEU A 384 4.87 -15.16 14.45
C LEU A 384 5.22 -13.67 14.64
N GLY A 385 5.72 -13.00 13.60
CA GLY A 385 5.99 -11.57 13.61
C GLY A 385 4.71 -10.73 13.74
N GLY A 386 3.65 -11.12 13.03
CA GLY A 386 2.33 -10.51 13.16
C GLY A 386 1.74 -10.67 14.56
N TRP A 387 1.84 -11.87 15.15
CA TRP A 387 1.38 -12.09 16.52
C TRP A 387 2.25 -11.39 17.56
N ALA A 388 3.55 -11.22 17.32
CA ALA A 388 4.40 -10.41 18.17
C ALA A 388 4.02 -8.92 18.11
N ALA A 389 3.64 -8.42 16.93
CA ALA A 389 3.20 -7.05 16.74
C ALA A 389 1.79 -6.79 17.34
N ASN A 390 0.85 -7.71 17.14
CA ASN A 390 -0.58 -7.45 17.36
C ASN A 390 -1.24 -8.30 18.45
N GLY A 391 -0.59 -9.37 18.91
CA GLY A 391 -1.16 -10.33 19.87
C GLY A 391 -1.63 -11.65 19.24
N LEU A 392 -2.05 -12.60 20.09
CA LEU A 392 -2.41 -13.95 19.68
C LEU A 392 -3.86 -14.08 19.21
N ALA A 393 -4.06 -14.78 18.10
CA ALA A 393 -5.38 -15.08 17.53
C ALA A 393 -6.10 -16.26 18.24
N LEU A 394 -6.22 -16.23 19.57
CA LEU A 394 -6.75 -17.34 20.39
C LEU A 394 -8.16 -17.79 20.00
N LYS A 395 -9.03 -16.84 19.62
CA LYS A 395 -10.41 -17.13 19.21
C LYS A 395 -10.50 -17.55 17.75
N ALA A 396 -9.75 -16.89 16.86
CA ALA A 396 -9.85 -17.07 15.42
C ALA A 396 -9.14 -18.34 14.93
N ALA A 397 -7.98 -18.68 15.51
CA ALA A 397 -7.11 -19.76 15.05
C ALA A 397 -6.52 -20.59 16.20
N PRO A 398 -7.36 -21.20 17.06
CA PRO A 398 -6.89 -21.92 18.24
C PRO A 398 -5.99 -23.11 17.90
N GLY A 399 -6.21 -23.80 16.77
CA GLY A 399 -5.33 -24.87 16.31
C GLY A 399 -3.90 -24.37 16.01
N LEU A 400 -3.77 -23.23 15.34
CA LEU A 400 -2.47 -22.60 15.05
C LEU A 400 -1.77 -22.11 16.31
N VAL A 401 -2.53 -21.55 17.27
CA VAL A 401 -1.95 -21.13 18.56
C VAL A 401 -1.45 -22.34 19.34
N LEU A 402 -2.22 -23.43 19.37
CA LEU A 402 -1.79 -24.70 19.96
C LEU A 402 -0.54 -25.24 19.27
N LEU A 403 -0.47 -25.16 17.94
CA LEU A 403 0.70 -25.56 17.16
C LEU A 403 1.94 -24.74 17.52
N ALA A 404 1.82 -23.41 17.59
CA ALA A 404 2.90 -22.51 17.99
C ALA A 404 3.39 -22.79 19.41
N ALA A 405 2.44 -22.99 20.35
CA ALA A 405 2.76 -23.37 21.72
C ALA A 405 3.52 -24.71 21.77
N ALA A 406 3.04 -25.74 21.05
CA ALA A 406 3.72 -27.02 20.98
C ALA A 406 5.12 -26.92 20.32
N ALA A 407 5.25 -26.08 19.28
CA ALA A 407 6.51 -25.83 18.59
C ALA A 407 7.57 -25.15 19.47
N LEU A 408 7.17 -24.34 20.47
CA LEU A 408 8.07 -23.66 21.39
C LEU A 408 8.31 -24.44 22.69
N LEU A 409 7.24 -24.98 23.30
CA LEU A 409 7.29 -25.64 24.61
C LEU A 409 7.94 -27.03 24.56
N VAL A 410 7.68 -27.82 23.52
CA VAL A 410 8.24 -29.18 23.43
C VAL A 410 9.76 -29.18 23.26
N PRO A 411 10.37 -28.34 22.39
CA PRO A 411 11.82 -28.25 22.31
C PRO A 411 12.47 -27.65 23.56
N TRP A 412 11.78 -26.73 24.23
CA TRP A 412 12.24 -26.12 25.49
C TRP A 412 12.31 -27.15 26.63
N THR A 413 11.34 -28.07 26.72
CA THR A 413 11.27 -29.11 27.76
C THR A 413 12.04 -30.39 27.41
N THR A 414 11.86 -30.92 26.20
CA THR A 414 12.25 -32.31 25.85
C THR A 414 13.43 -32.41 24.88
N ARG A 415 14.01 -31.27 24.46
CA ARG A 415 15.08 -31.17 23.44
C ARG A 415 14.65 -31.62 22.03
N ARG A 416 13.42 -32.12 21.86
CA ARG A 416 12.91 -32.64 20.58
C ARG A 416 12.21 -31.51 19.81
N GLN A 417 12.71 -31.25 18.61
CA GLN A 417 12.10 -30.37 17.62
C GLN A 417 10.82 -31.02 17.09
N LEU A 418 9.65 -30.61 17.59
CA LEU A 418 8.35 -31.16 17.18
C LEU A 418 7.97 -30.66 15.78
N TYR A 419 7.88 -29.34 15.59
CA TYR A 419 7.39 -28.74 14.36
C TYR A 419 8.26 -29.09 13.14
N CYS A 420 9.54 -28.72 13.18
CA CYS A 420 10.44 -28.89 12.04
C CYS A 420 10.67 -30.35 11.63
N HIS A 421 10.50 -31.31 12.54
CA HIS A 421 10.73 -32.73 12.22
C HIS A 421 9.46 -33.55 11.99
N GLN A 422 8.33 -33.19 12.60
CA GLN A 422 7.14 -34.04 12.63
C GLN A 422 5.85 -33.36 12.16
N ILE A 423 5.88 -32.06 11.83
CA ILE A 423 4.68 -31.34 11.39
C ILE A 423 4.92 -30.58 10.08
N CYS A 424 6.08 -29.95 9.90
CA CYS A 424 6.38 -29.12 8.73
C CYS A 424 6.30 -29.94 7.42
N PRO A 425 5.35 -29.66 6.50
CA PRO A 425 5.21 -30.40 5.25
C PRO A 425 6.36 -30.12 4.28
N HIS A 426 6.93 -28.91 4.28
CA HIS A 426 8.11 -28.59 3.48
C HIS A 426 9.32 -29.46 3.87
N GLY A 427 9.56 -29.62 5.18
CA GLY A 427 10.60 -30.51 5.69
C GLY A 427 10.35 -31.98 5.35
N ALA A 428 9.09 -32.43 5.40
CA ALA A 428 8.69 -33.79 5.00
C ALA A 428 8.92 -34.04 3.50
N ALA A 429 8.52 -33.10 2.64
CA ALA A 429 8.73 -33.16 1.20
C ALA A 429 10.23 -33.24 0.84
N GLN A 430 11.08 -32.44 1.49
CA GLN A 430 12.53 -32.51 1.30
C GLN A 430 13.12 -33.87 1.72
N GLN A 431 12.61 -34.48 2.78
CA GLN A 431 13.04 -35.81 3.21
C GLN A 431 12.62 -36.91 2.22
N LEU A 432 11.41 -36.84 1.68
CA LEU A 432 10.92 -37.76 0.66
C LEU A 432 11.79 -37.70 -0.62
N LEU A 433 12.07 -36.48 -1.11
CA LEU A 433 12.94 -36.25 -2.27
C LEU A 433 14.38 -36.72 -2.04
N GLY A 434 14.92 -36.49 -0.84
CA GLY A 434 16.24 -37.01 -0.45
C GLY A 434 16.32 -38.54 -0.38
N GLY A 435 15.16 -39.23 -0.26
CA GLY A 435 15.06 -40.68 -0.36
C GLY A 435 15.12 -41.19 -1.80
N LEU A 436 14.48 -40.50 -2.74
CA LEU A 436 14.43 -40.83 -4.17
C LEU A 436 15.80 -40.77 -4.84
N SER A 437 16.69 -39.85 -4.42
CA SER A 437 18.06 -39.76 -4.95
C SER A 437 18.90 -41.02 -4.68
N ARG A 438 18.56 -41.82 -3.66
CA ARG A 438 19.20 -43.13 -3.39
C ARG A 438 18.77 -44.20 -4.39
N LEU A 439 17.51 -44.18 -4.82
CA LEU A 439 16.97 -45.09 -5.83
C LEU A 439 17.56 -44.78 -7.21
N VAL A 440 17.59 -43.52 -7.62
CA VAL A 440 18.14 -43.08 -8.92
C VAL A 440 19.63 -43.43 -9.06
N ARG A 441 20.44 -43.31 -7.98
CA ARG A 441 21.87 -43.72 -8.01
C ARG A 441 22.08 -45.23 -7.98
N SER A 442 21.19 -46.00 -7.34
CA SER A 442 21.22 -47.47 -7.39
C SER A 442 20.95 -48.00 -8.80
N TRP A 443 20.14 -47.27 -9.58
CA TRP A 443 19.85 -47.55 -10.98
C TRP A 443 21.03 -47.22 -11.91
N SER A 444 21.72 -46.10 -11.69
CA SER A 444 22.93 -45.74 -12.46
C SER A 444 24.14 -46.63 -12.14
N SER A 445 24.27 -47.12 -10.90
CA SER A 445 25.34 -48.05 -10.52
C SER A 445 25.10 -49.47 -11.03
N ARG A 446 23.84 -49.93 -11.14
CA ARG A 446 23.48 -51.20 -11.82
C ARG A 446 23.80 -51.17 -13.32
N ARG A 447 23.59 -50.04 -14.01
CA ARG A 447 24.03 -49.87 -15.42
C ARG A 447 25.55 -49.94 -15.57
N LYS A 448 26.33 -49.36 -14.65
CA LYS A 448 27.81 -49.46 -14.68
C LYS A 448 28.35 -50.86 -14.33
N LYS A 449 27.69 -51.61 -13.44
CA LYS A 449 28.09 -53.01 -13.14
C LYS A 449 27.80 -53.99 -14.29
N SER A 450 26.70 -53.79 -15.03
CA SER A 450 26.38 -54.58 -16.23
C SER A 450 27.37 -54.37 -17.39
N SER A 451 28.04 -53.22 -17.46
CA SER A 451 29.08 -52.92 -18.46
C SER A 451 30.45 -53.50 -18.10
N LYS A 452 30.81 -53.57 -16.79
CA LYS A 452 32.06 -54.20 -16.34
C LYS A 452 32.02 -55.73 -16.37
N SER A 453 30.87 -56.36 -16.07
CA SER A 453 30.77 -57.83 -16.12
C SER A 453 30.84 -58.41 -17.54
N LYS A 454 30.59 -57.61 -18.59
CA LYS A 454 30.80 -58.03 -20.00
C LYS A 454 32.25 -57.90 -20.46
N PHE A 455 33.09 -57.17 -19.73
CA PHE A 455 34.50 -56.93 -20.09
C PHE A 455 35.47 -57.90 -19.37
N GLU A 456 35.09 -58.43 -18.20
CA GLU A 456 35.90 -59.40 -17.44
C GLU A 456 35.64 -60.88 -17.85
N ILE A 457 34.58 -61.17 -18.62
CA ILE A 457 34.27 -62.53 -19.09
C ILE A 457 35.12 -62.94 -20.33
N SER A 458 35.81 -62.02 -21.02
CA SER A 458 36.73 -62.39 -22.10
C SER A 458 38.15 -62.71 -21.64
N ASN A 459 38.55 -62.33 -20.41
CA ASN A 459 39.91 -62.49 -19.89
C ASN A 459 40.07 -63.60 -18.84
N LEU A 460 39.00 -64.34 -18.52
CA LEU A 460 39.04 -65.46 -17.58
C LEU A 460 39.00 -66.84 -18.27
N LYS A 461 39.10 -66.88 -19.60
CA LYS A 461 39.20 -68.12 -20.40
C LYS A 461 40.65 -68.61 -20.61
N SER A 462 41.65 -67.90 -20.07
CA SER A 462 43.07 -68.24 -20.22
C SER A 462 43.80 -68.65 -18.93
N GLN A 463 43.07 -68.84 -17.82
CA GLN A 463 43.67 -69.21 -16.51
C GLN A 463 43.04 -70.46 -15.87
N ILE A 464 42.27 -71.24 -16.63
CA ILE A 464 41.71 -72.53 -16.19
C ILE A 464 42.38 -73.65 -17.01
N GLU A 465 43.68 -73.82 -16.84
CA GLU A 465 44.43 -75.04 -17.16
C GLU A 465 45.60 -75.17 -16.16
N ALA A 466 45.28 -75.51 -14.91
CA ALA A 466 46.18 -76.25 -14.00
C ALA A 466 45.44 -76.61 -12.70
N GLY A 467 44.97 -77.85 -12.64
CA GLY A 467 45.27 -78.75 -11.54
C GLY A 467 44.72 -78.46 -10.13
N LEU A 468 43.68 -79.23 -9.80
CA LEU A 468 43.60 -80.13 -8.64
C LEU A 468 43.29 -79.57 -7.23
N ALA A 469 42.12 -80.04 -6.77
CA ALA A 469 41.50 -80.13 -5.45
C ALA A 469 42.34 -80.94 -4.39
N PRO A 470 41.76 -81.33 -3.25
CA PRO A 470 41.27 -80.52 -2.11
C PRO A 470 41.86 -81.02 -0.77
N SER A 471 41.68 -80.29 0.33
CA SER A 471 41.71 -80.88 1.68
C SER A 471 40.86 -80.09 2.65
N ALA A 472 40.20 -80.84 3.52
CA ALA A 472 39.06 -80.49 4.35
C ALA A 472 39.45 -80.13 5.78
N ALA A 473 38.43 -79.67 6.51
CA ALA A 473 38.30 -79.64 7.98
C ALA A 473 39.10 -78.56 8.73
N GLU A 474 38.61 -77.89 9.77
CA GLU A 474 37.29 -77.74 10.39
C GLU A 474 37.44 -76.65 11.48
N SER A 475 36.30 -76.08 11.88
CA SER A 475 36.04 -75.48 13.19
C SER A 475 36.20 -73.96 13.42
N THR A 476 35.12 -73.45 14.02
CA THR A 476 34.96 -72.21 14.80
C THR A 476 34.64 -70.90 14.05
N LYS A 477 33.33 -70.64 13.90
CA LYS A 477 32.76 -69.29 13.73
C LYS A 477 32.80 -68.54 15.07
N PRO A 478 33.31 -67.30 15.06
CA PRO A 478 32.64 -66.20 15.74
C PRO A 478 32.10 -65.19 14.72
N SER A 479 30.93 -64.63 15.03
CA SER A 479 30.20 -63.60 14.28
C SER A 479 31.07 -62.39 13.90
N ALA A 480 31.33 -62.24 12.60
CA ALA A 480 32.04 -61.09 12.01
C ALA A 480 31.19 -59.80 12.05
N PRO A 481 31.85 -58.63 12.16
CA PRO A 481 31.20 -57.33 12.34
C PRO A 481 30.46 -56.85 11.08
N SER A 482 29.36 -56.14 11.28
CA SER A 482 28.55 -55.52 10.23
C SER A 482 29.37 -54.56 9.36
N PRO A 483 29.27 -54.64 8.02
CA PRO A 483 30.08 -53.82 7.11
C PRO A 483 29.60 -52.37 7.11
N THR A 484 30.49 -51.46 7.51
CA THR A 484 30.33 -50.02 7.34
C THR A 484 30.45 -49.65 5.87
N PHE A 485 29.31 -49.48 5.18
CA PHE A 485 29.27 -48.81 3.89
C PHE A 485 29.38 -47.29 4.08
N VAL A 486 30.55 -46.74 3.77
CA VAL A 486 30.81 -45.30 3.72
C VAL A 486 29.94 -44.66 2.63
N CYS A 487 29.05 -43.76 3.02
CA CYS A 487 28.17 -43.02 2.12
C CYS A 487 28.83 -41.67 1.77
N HIS A 488 29.48 -41.57 0.60
CA HIS A 488 29.91 -40.26 0.09
C HIS A 488 28.70 -39.45 -0.40
N ARG A 489 28.12 -38.66 0.52
CA ARG A 489 27.34 -37.46 0.14
C ARG A 489 28.33 -36.42 -0.39
N ARG A 490 27.99 -35.71 -1.47
CA ARG A 490 28.75 -34.49 -1.85
C ARG A 490 28.68 -33.53 -0.66
N THR A 491 29.78 -33.36 0.06
CA THR A 491 29.93 -32.36 1.11
C THR A 491 30.24 -31.03 0.42
N LEU A 492 29.46 -29.99 0.73
CA LEU A 492 29.77 -28.63 0.29
C LEU A 492 31.16 -28.22 0.82
N PRO A 493 31.89 -27.34 0.11
CA PRO A 493 33.12 -26.76 0.63
C PRO A 493 32.90 -26.17 2.04
N ALA A 494 33.89 -26.31 2.93
CA ALA A 494 33.75 -25.88 4.33
C ALA A 494 33.42 -24.37 4.45
N LYS A 495 34.05 -23.53 3.63
CA LYS A 495 33.78 -22.08 3.56
C LYS A 495 32.32 -21.80 3.15
N LEU A 496 31.83 -22.45 2.10
CA LEU A 496 30.46 -22.28 1.62
C LEU A 496 29.44 -22.78 2.65
N THR A 497 29.73 -23.89 3.32
CA THR A 497 28.89 -24.43 4.39
C THR A 497 28.78 -23.44 5.55
N HIS A 498 29.90 -22.87 5.99
CA HIS A 498 29.88 -21.89 7.08
C HIS A 498 29.07 -20.64 6.71
N SER A 499 29.22 -20.09 5.49
CA SER A 499 28.45 -18.93 5.05
C SER A 499 26.95 -19.21 4.99
N LEU A 500 26.56 -20.39 4.50
CA LEU A 500 25.15 -20.79 4.41
C LEU A 500 24.53 -21.08 5.79
N GLU A 501 25.30 -21.50 6.80
CA GLU A 501 24.79 -21.71 8.16
C GLU A 501 24.50 -20.40 8.91
N LEU A 502 25.05 -19.27 8.46
CA LEU A 502 24.73 -17.94 9.01
C LEU A 502 23.42 -17.37 8.46
N LEU A 503 23.05 -17.74 7.23
CA LEU A 503 21.92 -17.17 6.51
C LEU A 503 20.59 -17.20 7.29
N PRO A 504 20.16 -18.32 7.93
CA PRO A 504 18.90 -18.34 8.68
C PRO A 504 18.85 -17.34 9.82
N GLY A 505 19.98 -17.16 10.53
CA GLY A 505 20.09 -16.19 11.62
C GLY A 505 20.07 -14.75 11.11
N SER A 506 20.73 -14.48 9.98
CA SER A 506 20.72 -13.16 9.33
C SER A 506 19.33 -12.79 8.83
N LEU A 507 18.59 -13.74 8.23
CA LEU A 507 17.20 -13.53 7.78
C LEU A 507 16.26 -13.25 8.97
N LEU A 508 16.45 -13.95 10.10
CA LEU A 508 15.70 -13.67 11.33
C LEU A 508 16.01 -12.27 11.87
N GLY A 509 17.28 -11.84 11.85
CA GLY A 509 17.70 -10.50 12.24
C GLY A 509 17.13 -9.41 11.34
N LEU A 510 17.12 -9.64 10.03
CA LEU A 510 16.50 -8.73 9.05
C LEU A 510 15.00 -8.58 9.33
N ALA A 511 14.29 -9.69 9.55
CA ALA A 511 12.87 -9.67 9.89
C ALA A 511 12.57 -8.87 11.17
N LEU A 512 13.40 -9.04 12.20
CA LEU A 512 13.29 -8.27 13.44
C LEU A 512 13.51 -6.77 13.20
N LEU A 513 14.55 -6.40 12.46
CA LEU A 513 14.84 -5.01 12.11
C LEU A 513 13.72 -4.38 11.30
N THR A 514 13.15 -5.10 10.31
CA THR A 514 12.04 -4.58 9.51
C THR A 514 10.82 -4.26 10.37
N LEU A 515 10.52 -5.10 11.38
CA LEU A 515 9.41 -4.88 12.30
C LEU A 515 9.67 -3.67 13.22
N LEU A 516 10.88 -3.53 13.75
CA LEU A 516 11.24 -2.44 14.68
C LEU A 516 11.41 -1.08 14.00
N LEU A 517 11.90 -1.07 12.76
CA LEU A 517 12.05 0.14 11.95
C LEU A 517 10.77 0.55 11.23
N GLY A 518 9.74 -0.32 11.21
CA GLY A 518 8.47 -0.06 10.54
C GLY A 518 8.59 -0.05 9.02
N TRP A 519 9.56 -0.76 8.46
CA TRP A 519 9.75 -0.87 7.01
C TRP A 519 8.64 -1.74 6.38
N PRO A 520 8.11 -1.35 5.21
CA PRO A 520 7.04 -2.08 4.53
C PRO A 520 7.56 -3.33 3.80
N VAL A 521 8.32 -4.18 4.49
CA VAL A 521 8.86 -5.43 3.92
C VAL A 521 7.89 -6.58 4.17
N ASN A 522 7.54 -7.30 3.10
CA ASN A 522 6.68 -8.46 3.19
C ASN A 522 7.48 -9.68 3.68
N LEU A 523 7.33 -10.02 4.97
CA LEU A 523 8.05 -11.13 5.64
C LEU A 523 7.75 -12.51 5.04
N VAL A 524 6.62 -12.67 4.36
CA VAL A 524 6.25 -13.92 3.65
C VAL A 524 7.31 -14.30 2.64
N ASN A 525 7.93 -13.32 1.97
CA ASN A 525 8.92 -13.54 0.92
C ASN A 525 10.25 -14.13 1.42
N LEU A 526 10.41 -14.33 2.72
CA LEU A 526 11.60 -14.95 3.31
C LEU A 526 11.49 -16.49 3.41
N GLU A 527 10.29 -17.05 3.21
CA GLU A 527 10.02 -18.48 3.47
C GLU A 527 9.10 -19.13 2.41
N PRO A 528 9.24 -20.44 2.14
CA PRO A 528 8.47 -21.15 1.12
C PRO A 528 7.12 -21.66 1.62
N PHE A 529 6.69 -21.30 2.83
CA PHE A 529 5.50 -21.94 3.45
C PHE A 529 4.22 -21.61 2.69
N ASP A 530 4.10 -20.40 2.17
CA ASP A 530 2.95 -19.99 1.35
C ASP A 530 2.92 -20.69 -0.01
N ALA A 531 4.04 -21.26 -0.49
CA ALA A 531 4.08 -22.02 -1.74
C ALA A 531 3.17 -23.26 -1.75
N TRP A 532 2.78 -23.75 -0.57
CA TRP A 532 1.82 -24.85 -0.44
C TRP A 532 0.38 -24.44 -0.82
N ALA A 533 0.08 -23.15 -0.77
CA ALA A 533 -1.11 -22.54 -1.39
C ALA A 533 -0.77 -22.07 -2.81
N TRP A 534 -0.35 -23.00 -3.69
CA TRP A 534 0.25 -22.70 -5.00
C TRP A 534 -0.60 -21.82 -5.94
N ARG A 535 -1.93 -21.76 -5.73
CA ARG A 535 -2.83 -20.90 -6.51
C ARG A 535 -2.69 -19.41 -6.17
N THR A 536 -2.14 -19.10 -5.00
CA THR A 536 -2.07 -17.75 -4.44
C THR A 536 -0.66 -17.36 -4.01
N ALA A 537 0.26 -18.32 -3.91
CA ALA A 537 1.64 -18.05 -3.55
C ALA A 537 2.32 -17.00 -4.46
N GLY A 538 3.04 -16.06 -3.85
CA GLY A 538 3.88 -15.11 -4.56
C GLY A 538 5.04 -15.78 -5.31
N LEU A 539 5.50 -15.15 -6.40
CA LEU A 539 6.58 -15.69 -7.23
C LEU A 539 7.86 -15.99 -6.41
N VAL A 540 8.20 -15.12 -5.46
CA VAL A 540 9.40 -15.27 -4.63
C VAL A 540 9.33 -16.54 -3.76
N THR A 541 8.19 -16.80 -3.09
CA THR A 541 8.04 -17.97 -2.22
C THR A 541 8.03 -19.27 -3.02
N LEU A 542 7.43 -19.27 -4.22
CA LEU A 542 7.49 -20.39 -5.17
C LEU A 542 8.93 -20.69 -5.59
N ILE A 543 9.71 -19.66 -5.93
CA ILE A 543 11.13 -19.82 -6.29
C ILE A 543 11.92 -20.43 -5.13
N ILE A 544 11.77 -19.91 -3.91
CA ILE A 544 12.44 -20.43 -2.71
C ILE A 544 12.04 -21.90 -2.49
N ALA A 545 10.76 -22.23 -2.63
CA ALA A 545 10.26 -23.59 -2.45
C ALA A 545 10.86 -24.56 -3.47
N VAL A 546 10.83 -24.20 -4.76
CA VAL A 546 11.36 -25.04 -5.85
C VAL A 546 12.87 -25.22 -5.71
N LEU A 547 13.63 -24.14 -5.49
CA LEU A 547 15.08 -24.21 -5.29
C LEU A 547 15.43 -25.04 -4.04
N GLY A 548 14.68 -24.88 -2.94
CA GLY A 548 14.87 -25.64 -1.72
C GLY A 548 14.60 -27.14 -1.87
N LEU A 549 13.58 -27.51 -2.65
CA LEU A 549 13.26 -28.90 -2.98
C LEU A 549 14.29 -29.49 -3.95
N ALA A 550 14.68 -28.75 -4.99
CA ALA A 550 15.70 -29.18 -5.96
C ALA A 550 17.07 -29.39 -5.29
N ALA A 551 17.48 -28.47 -4.42
CA ALA A 551 18.72 -28.61 -3.65
C ALA A 551 18.71 -29.83 -2.73
N SER A 552 17.52 -30.29 -2.30
CA SER A 552 17.38 -31.48 -1.44
C SER A 552 17.69 -32.81 -2.12
N LEU A 553 17.77 -32.83 -3.45
CA LEU A 553 18.29 -33.98 -4.21
C LEU A 553 19.80 -34.19 -4.01
N PHE A 554 20.52 -33.13 -3.65
CA PHE A 554 21.97 -33.12 -3.46
C PHE A 554 22.37 -33.05 -1.99
N VAL A 555 21.73 -32.16 -1.23
CA VAL A 555 22.00 -31.92 0.19
C VAL A 555 20.72 -32.16 0.99
N PRO A 556 20.66 -33.20 1.82
CA PRO A 556 19.41 -33.54 2.50
C PRO A 556 18.87 -32.40 3.35
N GLN A 557 17.60 -32.06 3.12
CA GLN A 557 16.90 -30.95 3.78
C GLN A 557 17.61 -29.60 3.62
N ALA A 558 18.07 -29.30 2.40
CA ALA A 558 18.89 -28.12 2.10
C ALA A 558 18.29 -26.81 2.65
N TYR A 559 17.04 -26.52 2.31
CA TYR A 559 16.36 -25.31 2.79
C TYR A 559 16.16 -25.33 4.33
N CYS A 560 15.65 -26.41 4.92
CA CYS A 560 15.50 -26.49 6.37
C CYS A 560 16.83 -26.32 7.13
N ARG A 561 17.96 -26.66 6.52
CA ARG A 561 19.29 -26.51 7.13
C ARG A 561 19.88 -25.11 6.95
N PHE A 562 19.78 -24.54 5.74
CA PHE A 562 20.53 -23.33 5.38
C PHE A 562 19.68 -22.10 5.08
N GLY A 563 18.36 -22.23 4.97
CA GLY A 563 17.50 -21.13 4.49
C GLY A 563 16.29 -20.80 5.35
N CYS A 564 16.00 -21.56 6.42
CA CYS A 564 14.73 -21.46 7.16
C CYS A 564 14.85 -20.59 8.44
N PRO A 565 14.43 -19.30 8.43
CA PRO A 565 14.50 -18.44 9.60
C PRO A 565 13.51 -18.84 10.72
N THR A 566 12.32 -19.37 10.41
CA THR A 566 11.42 -19.98 11.41
C THR A 566 12.12 -21.15 12.12
N GLY A 567 12.83 -21.98 11.36
CA GLY A 567 13.65 -23.06 11.92
C GLY A 567 14.76 -22.54 12.84
N ALA A 568 15.39 -21.41 12.50
CA ALA A 568 16.38 -20.75 13.34
C ALA A 568 15.77 -20.24 14.65
N LEU A 569 14.61 -19.60 14.58
CA LEU A 569 13.84 -19.12 15.74
C LEU A 569 13.45 -20.27 16.68
N LEU A 570 12.92 -21.38 16.14
CA LEU A 570 12.56 -22.54 16.98
C LEU A 570 13.80 -23.25 17.54
N ASN A 571 14.91 -23.29 16.81
CA ASN A 571 16.18 -23.83 17.32
C ASN A 571 16.79 -22.96 18.42
N PHE A 572 16.49 -21.67 18.45
CA PHE A 572 16.98 -20.75 19.47
C PHE A 572 16.45 -21.11 20.87
N VAL A 573 15.17 -21.47 21.00
CA VAL A 573 14.52 -21.81 22.28
C VAL A 573 14.79 -23.26 22.72
N ARG A 574 15.36 -24.09 21.84
CA ARG A 574 15.61 -25.51 22.09
C ARG A 574 16.61 -25.75 23.24
N SER A 575 16.25 -26.64 24.15
CA SER A 575 17.14 -27.16 25.19
C SER A 575 18.16 -28.16 24.63
N SER A 576 19.41 -28.07 25.08
CA SER A 576 20.48 -29.04 24.76
C SER A 576 20.77 -30.00 25.93
N GLY A 577 20.11 -29.81 27.07
CA GLY A 577 20.28 -30.68 28.24
C GLY A 577 21.56 -30.40 29.00
N SER A 578 22.33 -31.45 29.31
CA SER A 578 23.64 -31.34 29.98
C SER A 578 24.72 -30.66 29.12
N ALA A 579 24.46 -30.47 27.82
CA ALA A 579 25.33 -29.76 26.90
C ALA A 579 24.99 -28.26 26.76
N ASP A 580 24.02 -27.74 27.53
CA ASP A 580 23.73 -26.29 27.50
C ASP A 580 24.86 -25.52 28.19
N HIS A 581 25.71 -24.89 27.39
CA HIS A 581 26.70 -23.92 27.83
C HIS A 581 26.43 -22.56 27.18
N TRP A 582 26.99 -21.50 27.77
CA TRP A 582 26.99 -20.19 27.12
C TRP A 582 27.73 -20.28 25.79
N GLY A 583 27.10 -19.87 24.69
CA GLY A 583 27.68 -20.00 23.36
C GLY A 583 27.18 -18.97 22.36
N ARG A 584 27.43 -19.22 21.07
CA ARG A 584 27.08 -18.30 19.97
C ARG A 584 25.60 -17.89 19.96
N ARG A 585 24.70 -18.80 20.36
CA ARG A 585 23.25 -18.53 20.42
C ARG A 585 22.90 -17.52 21.50
N ASP A 586 23.57 -17.60 22.66
CA ASP A 586 23.31 -16.70 23.79
C ASP A 586 23.85 -15.29 23.52
N TRP A 587 25.00 -15.19 22.85
CA TRP A 587 25.52 -13.93 22.32
C TRP A 587 24.63 -13.33 21.22
N ALA A 588 24.10 -14.16 20.32
CA ALA A 588 23.15 -13.71 19.31
C ALA A 588 21.85 -13.18 19.96
N ALA A 589 21.37 -13.81 21.03
CA ALA A 589 20.23 -13.33 21.83
C ALA A 589 20.46 -11.89 22.32
N LEU A 590 21.61 -11.68 22.97
CA LEU A 590 21.99 -10.39 23.51
C LEU A 590 22.12 -9.35 22.40
N GLY A 591 22.76 -9.73 21.28
CA GLY A 591 22.90 -8.89 20.10
C GLY A 591 21.57 -8.46 19.51
N PHE A 592 20.59 -9.36 19.38
CA PHE A 592 19.26 -9.02 18.89
C PHE A 592 18.50 -8.08 19.84
N VAL A 593 18.58 -8.33 21.16
CA VAL A 593 17.94 -7.45 22.15
C VAL A 593 18.58 -6.06 22.12
N ALA A 594 19.90 -5.98 22.12
CA ALA A 594 20.64 -4.71 22.05
C ALA A 594 20.35 -3.94 20.75
N ALA A 595 20.43 -4.62 19.60
CA ALA A 595 20.08 -4.03 18.31
C ALA A 595 18.63 -3.55 18.27
N GLY A 596 17.71 -4.30 18.89
CA GLY A 596 16.31 -3.93 18.96
C GLY A 596 16.07 -2.67 19.81
N LEU A 597 16.73 -2.57 20.98
CA LEU A 597 16.70 -1.37 21.82
C LEU A 597 17.28 -0.15 21.09
N VAL A 598 18.41 -0.32 20.40
CA VAL A 598 19.04 0.75 19.61
C VAL A 598 18.11 1.20 18.47
N ALA A 599 17.49 0.27 17.75
CA ALA A 599 16.55 0.60 16.68
C ALA A 599 15.34 1.39 17.22
N VAL A 600 14.75 0.97 18.34
CA VAL A 600 13.65 1.68 18.99
C VAL A 600 14.07 3.09 19.40
N PHE A 601 15.23 3.24 20.06
CA PHE A 601 15.74 4.54 20.50
C PHE A 601 16.03 5.45 19.30
N ALA A 602 16.74 4.95 18.28
CA ALA A 602 17.07 5.70 17.08
C ALA A 602 15.82 6.20 16.34
N VAL A 603 14.81 5.34 16.15
CA VAL A 603 13.55 5.71 15.48
C VAL A 603 12.76 6.76 16.26
N ARG A 604 12.75 6.65 17.59
CA ARG A 604 12.01 7.59 18.46
C ARG A 604 12.75 8.91 18.70
N ALA A 605 14.08 8.90 18.62
CA ALA A 605 14.92 10.09 18.77
C ALA A 605 15.09 10.87 17.45
N TRP A 606 14.84 10.24 16.30
CA TRP A 606 14.96 10.90 15.00
C TRP A 606 13.84 11.95 14.83
N PRO A 607 14.17 13.24 14.66
CA PRO A 607 13.17 14.26 14.38
C PRO A 607 12.51 13.93 13.05
N ARG A 608 11.22 13.57 13.11
CA ARG A 608 10.45 13.38 11.89
C ARG A 608 10.11 14.74 11.34
N THR A 609 10.68 15.08 10.19
CA THR A 609 9.98 15.92 9.24
C THR A 609 8.60 15.30 9.07
N GLU A 610 7.54 16.05 9.37
CA GLU A 610 6.19 15.64 9.03
C GLU A 610 6.22 15.15 7.58
N LEU A 611 5.81 13.90 7.35
CA LEU A 611 5.56 13.44 5.99
C LEU A 611 4.51 14.40 5.44
N ALA A 612 4.95 15.32 4.56
CA ALA A 612 4.05 16.24 3.91
C ALA A 612 2.91 15.41 3.31
N PRO A 613 1.65 15.82 3.49
CA PRO A 613 0.51 15.10 2.93
C PRO A 613 0.77 14.87 1.43
N GLU A 614 0.42 13.67 0.94
CA GLU A 614 0.57 13.38 -0.50
C GLU A 614 -0.14 14.49 -1.30
N PRO A 615 0.55 15.12 -2.26
CA PRO A 615 -0.04 16.22 -2.99
C PRO A 615 -1.19 15.71 -3.86
N LEU A 616 -2.24 16.52 -3.95
CA LEU A 616 -3.32 16.26 -4.89
C LEU A 616 -2.77 16.36 -6.31
N THR A 617 -2.99 15.31 -7.11
CA THR A 617 -2.44 15.20 -8.46
C THR A 617 -3.56 15.25 -9.50
N PHE A 618 -3.42 16.14 -10.48
CA PHE A 618 -4.24 16.25 -11.68
C PHE A 618 -3.41 15.84 -12.90
N THR A 619 -4.04 15.21 -13.88
CA THR A 619 -3.35 14.74 -15.08
C THR A 619 -4.24 14.87 -16.30
N GLY A 620 -3.66 15.20 -17.45
CA GLY A 620 -4.37 15.22 -18.72
C GLY A 620 -3.43 15.24 -19.92
N ARG A 621 -3.97 15.67 -21.06
CA ARG A 621 -3.23 15.74 -22.33
C ARG A 621 -3.42 17.11 -22.96
N ALA A 622 -2.34 17.64 -23.52
CA ALA A 622 -2.31 18.87 -24.31
C ALA A 622 -1.01 18.89 -25.14
N MET A 623 -0.96 19.66 -26.22
CA MET A 623 0.25 19.95 -27.01
C MET A 623 0.99 18.69 -27.49
N GLY A 624 0.24 17.61 -27.80
CA GLY A 624 0.82 16.34 -28.23
C GLY A 624 1.53 15.53 -27.14
N THR A 625 1.39 15.91 -25.87
CA THR A 625 2.00 15.26 -24.70
C THR A 625 1.00 15.10 -23.54
N THR A 626 1.48 14.61 -22.40
CA THR A 626 0.76 14.61 -21.12
C THR A 626 1.20 15.77 -20.24
N TRP A 627 0.29 16.24 -19.39
CA TRP A 627 0.60 17.18 -18.32
C TRP A 627 0.22 16.59 -16.96
N SER A 628 0.90 17.05 -15.91
CA SER A 628 0.73 16.66 -14.52
C SER A 628 0.84 17.88 -13.61
N VAL A 629 -0.16 18.12 -12.77
CA VAL A 629 -0.14 19.20 -11.78
C VAL A 629 -0.26 18.60 -10.39
N LYS A 630 0.66 18.94 -9.48
CA LYS A 630 0.60 18.50 -8.09
C LYS A 630 0.49 19.69 -7.17
N ILE A 631 -0.44 19.65 -6.22
CA ILE A 631 -0.74 20.73 -5.27
C ILE A 631 -0.68 20.17 -3.85
N HIS A 632 0.12 20.77 -2.98
CA HIS A 632 0.16 20.43 -1.55
C HIS A 632 -0.90 21.18 -0.73
N ASP A 633 -1.30 22.37 -1.18
CA ASP A 633 -2.35 23.16 -0.54
C ASP A 633 -3.72 22.45 -0.54
N GLU A 634 -4.58 22.83 0.41
CA GLU A 634 -5.94 22.31 0.47
C GLU A 634 -6.78 22.81 -0.72
N VAL A 635 -7.29 21.87 -1.51
CA VAL A 635 -8.16 22.17 -2.64
C VAL A 635 -9.62 21.89 -2.27
N ALA A 636 -10.40 22.95 -2.05
CA ALA A 636 -11.81 22.84 -1.65
C ALA A 636 -12.68 22.10 -2.70
N GLU A 637 -12.51 22.42 -3.99
CA GLU A 637 -13.28 21.83 -5.09
C GLU A 637 -12.38 21.27 -6.21
N PRO A 638 -11.81 20.06 -6.04
CA PRO A 638 -10.86 19.50 -7.00
C PRO A 638 -11.36 19.44 -8.45
N SER A 639 -12.65 19.18 -8.69
CA SER A 639 -13.21 19.11 -10.05
C SER A 639 -13.22 20.47 -10.75
N VAL A 640 -13.38 21.57 -10.00
CA VAL A 640 -13.33 22.93 -10.56
C VAL A 640 -11.89 23.29 -10.93
N ILE A 641 -10.94 22.92 -10.09
CA ILE A 641 -9.51 23.12 -10.37
C ILE A 641 -9.05 22.25 -11.54
N ASP A 642 -9.41 20.98 -11.58
CA ASP A 642 -9.09 20.07 -12.69
C ASP A 642 -9.58 20.60 -14.04
N LYS A 643 -10.87 20.97 -14.09
CA LYS A 643 -11.46 21.57 -15.29
C LYS A 643 -10.74 22.85 -15.68
N ALA A 644 -10.46 23.73 -14.72
CA ALA A 644 -9.81 25.00 -15.04
C ALA A 644 -8.35 24.82 -15.50
N ILE A 645 -7.60 23.84 -14.97
CA ILE A 645 -6.27 23.48 -15.47
C ILE A 645 -6.37 22.99 -16.92
N ALA A 646 -7.32 22.10 -17.21
CA ALA A 646 -7.54 21.59 -18.55
C ALA A 646 -7.96 22.69 -19.54
N ASP A 647 -8.88 23.57 -19.14
CA ASP A 647 -9.35 24.70 -19.94
C ASP A 647 -8.22 25.70 -20.23
N GLU A 648 -7.31 25.94 -19.26
CA GLU A 648 -6.16 26.84 -19.44
C GLU A 648 -5.11 26.27 -20.41
N PHE A 649 -4.82 24.96 -20.32
CA PHE A 649 -3.96 24.28 -21.30
C PHE A 649 -4.57 24.30 -22.70
N GLU A 650 -5.87 24.03 -22.82
CA GLU A 650 -6.59 24.05 -24.10
C GLU A 650 -6.62 25.45 -24.70
N TRP A 651 -6.90 26.49 -23.89
CA TRP A 651 -6.83 27.87 -24.29
C TRP A 651 -5.44 28.24 -24.81
N ALA A 652 -4.38 27.92 -24.06
CA ALA A 652 -3.01 28.22 -24.45
C ALA A 652 -2.62 27.53 -25.77
N GLU A 653 -2.98 26.25 -25.94
CA GLU A 653 -2.72 25.50 -27.17
C GLU A 653 -3.52 26.06 -28.36
N SER A 654 -4.78 26.48 -28.14
CA SER A 654 -5.63 27.04 -29.20
C SER A 654 -5.06 28.33 -29.83
N LEU A 655 -4.20 29.05 -29.10
CA LEU A 655 -3.59 30.28 -29.57
C LEU A 655 -2.21 30.07 -30.20
N THR A 656 -1.46 29.05 -29.75
CA THR A 656 -0.03 28.90 -30.05
C THR A 656 0.32 27.70 -30.92
N SER A 657 -0.61 26.76 -31.11
CA SER A 657 -0.35 25.54 -31.88
C SER A 657 -0.34 25.80 -33.38
N HIS A 658 0.76 25.43 -34.05
CA HIS A 658 0.85 25.39 -35.51
C HIS A 658 0.49 23.99 -36.08
N TRP A 659 0.17 23.02 -35.21
CA TRP A 659 -0.31 21.67 -35.59
C TRP A 659 -1.82 21.62 -35.85
N ARG A 660 -2.57 22.50 -35.18
CA ARG A 660 -4.02 22.63 -35.38
C ARG A 660 -4.28 23.51 -36.60
N THR A 661 -5.11 23.04 -37.52
CA THR A 661 -5.32 23.70 -38.82
C THR A 661 -6.06 25.03 -38.72
N ASN A 662 -6.82 25.27 -37.66
CA ASN A 662 -7.72 26.41 -37.48
C ASN A 662 -7.25 27.46 -36.46
N THR A 663 -5.97 27.47 -36.08
CA THR A 663 -5.41 28.51 -35.20
C THR A 663 -4.99 29.73 -36.00
N ASP A 664 -5.00 30.91 -35.37
CA ASP A 664 -4.54 32.15 -36.01
C ASP A 664 -3.08 32.05 -36.45
N LEU A 665 -2.24 31.35 -35.69
CA LEU A 665 -0.85 31.10 -36.07
C LEU A 665 -0.75 30.21 -37.33
N SER A 666 -1.56 29.15 -37.43
CA SER A 666 -1.61 28.32 -38.63
C SER A 666 -2.15 29.06 -39.84
N ILE A 667 -3.12 29.97 -39.65
CA ILE A 667 -3.63 30.85 -40.71
C ILE A 667 -2.52 31.80 -41.16
N PHE A 668 -1.86 32.48 -40.21
CA PHE A 668 -0.71 33.34 -40.49
C PHE A 668 0.36 32.59 -41.28
N ASN A 669 0.72 31.37 -40.88
CA ASN A 669 1.71 30.55 -41.57
C ASN A 669 1.33 30.21 -43.01
N ARG A 670 0.06 29.87 -43.28
CA ARG A 670 -0.41 29.53 -44.64
C ARG A 670 -0.58 30.74 -45.56
N THR A 671 -0.81 31.93 -45.01
CA THR A 671 -0.99 33.13 -45.84
C THR A 671 0.36 33.55 -46.43
N ALA A 672 0.40 33.67 -47.75
CA ALA A 672 1.59 34.06 -48.52
C ALA A 672 1.80 35.59 -48.60
N THR A 673 0.97 36.39 -47.93
CA THR A 673 1.13 37.86 -47.92
C THR A 673 2.33 38.26 -47.07
N THR A 674 2.96 39.37 -47.47
CA THR A 674 3.98 40.09 -46.70
C THR A 674 3.40 41.33 -46.00
N ASP A 675 2.10 41.54 -46.08
CA ASP A 675 1.41 42.58 -45.32
C ASP A 675 1.33 42.21 -43.84
N PRO A 676 1.31 43.19 -42.92
CA PRO A 676 1.04 42.95 -41.50
C PRO A 676 -0.31 42.27 -41.27
N LEU A 677 -0.33 41.22 -40.46
CA LEU A 677 -1.53 40.48 -40.09
C LEU A 677 -1.73 40.48 -38.57
N PRO A 678 -2.98 40.58 -38.09
CA PRO A 678 -3.27 40.43 -36.67
C PRO A 678 -3.04 38.99 -36.22
N VAL A 679 -2.49 38.83 -35.03
CA VAL A 679 -2.37 37.55 -34.33
C VAL A 679 -2.66 37.76 -32.84
N PRO A 680 -3.03 36.71 -32.09
CA PRO A 680 -3.25 36.81 -30.65
C PRO A 680 -2.03 37.37 -29.90
N TRP A 681 -2.30 38.13 -28.84
CA TRP A 681 -1.24 38.74 -28.02
C TRP A 681 -0.20 37.76 -27.48
N PRO A 682 -0.50 36.48 -27.16
CA PRO A 682 0.53 35.53 -26.75
C PRO A 682 1.52 35.24 -27.86
N VAL A 683 1.05 35.12 -29.11
CA VAL A 683 1.90 34.89 -30.28
C VAL A 683 2.86 36.07 -30.47
N LEU A 684 2.39 37.31 -30.32
CA LEU A 684 3.24 38.52 -30.36
C LEU A 684 4.29 38.50 -29.24
N THR A 685 3.89 38.14 -28.03
CA THR A 685 4.78 38.09 -26.85
C THR A 685 5.89 37.07 -27.04
N LEU A 686 5.52 35.85 -27.44
CA LEU A 686 6.46 34.78 -27.71
C LEU A 686 7.38 35.12 -28.88
N ALA A 687 6.87 35.80 -29.93
CA ALA A 687 7.70 36.27 -31.03
C ALA A 687 8.74 37.33 -30.59
N ARG A 688 8.36 38.26 -29.70
CA ARG A 688 9.29 39.27 -29.15
C ARG A 688 10.40 38.62 -28.32
N TRP A 689 10.03 37.77 -27.36
CA TRP A 689 11.00 37.05 -26.54
C TRP A 689 11.92 36.18 -27.40
N SER A 690 11.34 35.50 -28.40
CA SER A 690 12.10 34.69 -29.34
C SER A 690 13.11 35.52 -30.13
N ALA A 691 12.74 36.71 -30.63
CA ALA A 691 13.64 37.59 -31.36
C ALA A 691 14.82 38.08 -30.50
N GLU A 692 14.60 38.32 -29.20
CA GLU A 692 15.68 38.66 -28.26
C GLU A 692 16.67 37.50 -28.09
N ILE A 693 16.16 36.27 -27.92
CA ILE A 693 16.98 35.07 -27.80
C ILE A 693 17.71 34.77 -29.12
N SER A 694 17.03 34.93 -30.26
CA SER A 694 17.63 34.80 -31.60
C SER A 694 18.79 35.78 -31.79
N ARG A 695 18.64 37.04 -31.36
CA ARG A 695 19.72 38.03 -31.41
C ARG A 695 20.88 37.64 -30.50
N ALA A 696 20.61 37.21 -29.28
CA ALA A 696 21.63 36.83 -28.30
C ALA A 696 22.41 35.56 -28.69
N THR A 697 21.81 34.72 -29.53
CA THR A 697 22.35 33.42 -29.99
C THR A 697 22.81 33.45 -31.44
N GLU A 698 22.81 34.63 -32.07
CA GLU A 698 23.19 34.84 -33.47
C GLU A 698 22.42 33.92 -34.45
N GLY A 699 21.12 33.71 -34.17
CA GLY A 699 20.22 32.91 -34.99
C GLY A 699 20.28 31.39 -34.75
N ALA A 700 21.00 30.92 -33.72
CA ALA A 700 20.94 29.50 -33.35
C ALA A 700 19.55 29.11 -32.80
N PHE A 701 18.89 30.02 -32.09
CA PHE A 701 17.45 29.92 -31.81
C PHE A 701 16.68 30.74 -32.84
N ASP A 702 15.70 30.13 -33.52
CA ASP A 702 14.89 30.83 -34.51
C ASP A 702 13.51 30.18 -34.63
N ILE A 703 12.45 30.90 -34.25
CA ILE A 703 11.07 30.41 -34.39
C ILE A 703 10.58 30.40 -35.84
N THR A 704 11.32 30.97 -36.79
CA THR A 704 10.98 30.95 -38.22
C THR A 704 11.51 29.70 -38.94
N VAL A 705 12.08 28.75 -38.18
CA VAL A 705 12.64 27.47 -38.68
C VAL A 705 11.56 26.50 -39.21
N GLY A 706 10.28 26.85 -39.12
CA GLY A 706 9.14 26.02 -39.51
C GLY A 706 9.26 25.32 -40.87
N PRO A 707 9.67 26.01 -41.96
CA PRO A 707 9.84 25.38 -43.27
C PRO A 707 10.89 24.27 -43.27
N LEU A 708 11.97 24.44 -42.50
CA LEU A 708 13.05 23.47 -42.36
C LEU A 708 12.62 22.29 -41.48
N VAL A 709 11.98 22.56 -40.33
CA VAL A 709 11.42 21.52 -39.45
C VAL A 709 10.42 20.63 -40.19
N ARG A 710 9.55 21.23 -41.02
CA ARG A 710 8.62 20.50 -41.87
C ARG A 710 9.34 19.71 -42.96
N LEU A 711 10.36 20.29 -43.61
CA LEU A 711 11.15 19.60 -44.65
C LEU A 711 11.80 18.31 -44.12
N TRP A 712 12.30 18.33 -42.87
CA TRP A 712 12.85 17.17 -42.18
C TRP A 712 11.78 16.20 -41.63
N GLY A 713 10.49 16.55 -41.74
CA GLY A 713 9.37 15.71 -41.33
C GLY A 713 9.12 15.67 -39.81
N PHE A 714 9.59 16.69 -39.09
CA PHE A 714 9.33 16.88 -37.66
C PHE A 714 8.13 17.81 -37.39
N GLY A 715 7.71 18.60 -38.38
CA GLY A 715 6.54 19.49 -38.31
C GLY A 715 5.24 18.87 -38.89
N PRO A 716 4.16 19.67 -38.98
CA PRO A 716 2.88 19.24 -39.53
C PRO A 716 2.98 18.86 -41.00
N GLY A 717 2.53 17.65 -41.36
CA GLY A 717 2.54 17.16 -42.73
C GLY A 717 2.83 15.66 -42.86
N PRO A 718 2.84 15.13 -44.09
CA PRO A 718 3.16 13.72 -44.33
C PRO A 718 4.57 13.38 -43.86
N ARG A 719 4.71 12.24 -43.18
CA ARG A 719 6.01 11.77 -42.69
C ARG A 719 6.91 11.41 -43.88
N ARG A 720 8.09 12.01 -43.92
CA ARG A 720 9.16 11.68 -44.88
C ARG A 720 9.92 10.42 -44.45
N THR A 721 10.31 9.57 -45.40
CA THR A 721 11.00 8.28 -45.18
C THR A 721 12.54 8.38 -45.20
N GLY A 722 13.10 9.47 -45.73
CA GLY A 722 14.55 9.72 -45.77
C GLY A 722 14.89 11.20 -45.64
N PRO A 723 16.17 11.56 -45.47
CA PRO A 723 16.60 12.95 -45.33
C PRO A 723 16.28 13.77 -46.60
N PRO A 724 16.07 15.10 -46.49
CA PRO A 724 16.00 15.98 -47.64
C PRO A 724 17.33 16.06 -48.38
N SER A 725 17.26 16.27 -49.69
CA SER A 725 18.44 16.53 -50.52
C SER A 725 19.03 17.90 -50.22
N ASP A 726 20.30 18.09 -50.55
CA ASP A 726 20.98 19.37 -50.39
C ASP A 726 20.32 20.50 -51.21
N SER A 727 19.73 20.16 -52.37
CA SER A 727 18.97 21.11 -53.18
C SER A 727 17.65 21.51 -52.52
N GLU A 728 16.94 20.57 -51.89
CA GLU A 728 15.71 20.86 -51.12
C GLU A 728 16.01 21.74 -49.91
N ILE A 729 17.09 21.45 -49.17
CA ILE A 729 17.52 22.27 -48.03
C ILE A 729 17.89 23.68 -48.50
N SER A 730 18.70 23.79 -49.56
CA SER A 730 19.12 25.08 -50.12
C SER A 730 17.95 25.91 -50.63
N ALA A 731 16.89 25.28 -51.14
CA ALA A 731 15.68 25.96 -51.58
C ALA A 731 14.80 26.45 -50.41
N ALA A 732 14.77 25.72 -49.29
CA ALA A 732 13.96 26.07 -48.11
C ALA A 732 14.67 27.07 -47.18
N LEU A 733 16.00 27.06 -47.13
CA LEU A 733 16.81 27.90 -46.24
C LEU A 733 16.50 29.42 -46.34
N PRO A 734 16.30 30.01 -47.55
CA PRO A 734 15.96 31.42 -47.68
C PRO A 734 14.60 31.81 -47.09
N ALA A 735 13.70 30.86 -46.81
CA ALA A 735 12.41 31.16 -46.18
C ALA A 735 12.53 31.36 -44.66
N ALA A 736 13.55 30.78 -44.03
CA ALA A 736 13.84 30.94 -42.60
C ALA A 736 14.76 32.17 -42.35
N GLY A 737 14.66 32.73 -41.15
CA GLY A 737 15.48 33.83 -40.66
C GLY A 737 14.69 34.77 -39.75
N TRP A 738 15.05 34.83 -38.47
CA TRP A 738 14.36 35.63 -37.46
C TRP A 738 14.28 37.12 -37.80
N GLN A 739 15.22 37.66 -38.59
CA GLN A 739 15.18 39.06 -39.05
C GLN A 739 14.05 39.33 -40.05
N LYS A 740 13.48 38.27 -40.64
CA LYS A 740 12.40 38.35 -41.63
C LYS A 740 11.01 38.33 -40.99
N LEU A 741 10.92 38.17 -39.68
CA LEU A 741 9.69 38.28 -38.91
C LEU A 741 9.71 39.58 -38.11
N GLU A 742 8.80 40.49 -38.45
CA GLU A 742 8.66 41.75 -37.72
C GLU A 742 7.48 41.67 -36.77
N VAL A 743 7.72 42.06 -35.51
CA VAL A 743 6.65 42.27 -34.53
C VAL A 743 6.32 43.76 -34.48
N LEU A 744 5.13 44.10 -34.94
CA LEU A 744 4.58 45.46 -34.91
C LEU A 744 3.61 45.60 -33.74
N ASP A 745 2.99 46.77 -33.60
CA ASP A 745 1.96 46.96 -32.59
C ASP A 745 0.68 46.19 -32.96
N GLY A 746 0.37 45.14 -32.20
CA GLY A 746 -0.77 44.25 -32.45
C GLY A 746 -0.69 43.33 -33.68
N LEU A 747 0.39 43.40 -34.48
CA LEU A 747 0.49 42.72 -35.77
C LEU A 747 1.83 41.96 -35.94
N LEU A 748 1.83 40.88 -36.72
CA LEU A 748 3.03 40.23 -37.23
C LEU A 748 3.16 40.46 -38.73
N ARG A 749 4.37 40.70 -39.22
CA ARG A 749 4.67 40.82 -40.66
C ARG A 749 5.77 39.86 -41.08
N LYS A 750 5.55 39.17 -42.20
CA LYS A 750 6.58 38.37 -42.88
C LYS A 750 7.29 39.22 -43.94
N GLN A 751 8.61 39.12 -44.04
CA GLN A 751 9.36 39.64 -45.17
C GLN A 751 9.53 38.61 -46.30
N HIS A 752 9.18 37.33 -46.06
CA HIS A 752 9.22 36.27 -47.05
C HIS A 752 7.89 35.48 -47.05
N PRO A 753 7.25 35.26 -48.21
CA PRO A 753 5.91 34.68 -48.29
C PRO A 753 5.84 33.24 -47.76
N ALA A 754 6.92 32.47 -47.91
CA ALA A 754 7.01 31.09 -47.42
C ALA A 754 7.52 30.97 -45.97
N LEU A 755 7.68 32.08 -45.24
CA LEU A 755 8.08 32.04 -43.84
C LEU A 755 6.97 31.43 -42.98
N GLU A 756 7.35 30.50 -42.11
CA GLU A 756 6.45 29.85 -41.16
C GLU A 756 7.02 29.92 -39.76
N VAL A 757 6.18 30.31 -38.80
CA VAL A 757 6.51 30.41 -37.39
C VAL A 757 6.15 29.11 -36.68
N ASP A 758 7.14 28.54 -36.01
CA ASP A 758 7.06 27.38 -35.12
C ASP A 758 7.45 27.80 -33.70
N LEU A 759 6.47 27.75 -32.79
CA LEU A 759 6.65 28.10 -31.38
C LEU A 759 6.91 26.88 -30.48
N SER A 760 7.20 25.69 -31.02
CA SER A 760 7.32 24.45 -30.24
C SER A 760 8.38 24.50 -29.15
N SER A 761 9.40 25.34 -29.31
CA SER A 761 10.53 25.51 -28.38
C SER A 761 10.30 26.58 -27.32
N ILE A 762 9.10 27.16 -27.22
CA ILE A 762 8.77 28.19 -26.21
C ILE A 762 7.31 28.13 -25.72
N ALA A 763 6.37 27.71 -26.58
CA ALA A 763 4.95 27.72 -26.27
C ALA A 763 4.56 26.74 -25.15
N LYS A 764 5.27 25.63 -25.00
CA LYS A 764 4.97 24.65 -23.94
C LYS A 764 5.34 25.20 -22.57
N GLY A 765 6.55 25.76 -22.44
CA GLY A 765 6.95 26.51 -21.26
C GLY A 765 5.96 27.63 -20.94
N TRP A 766 5.48 28.37 -21.94
CA TRP A 766 4.47 29.41 -21.73
C TRP A 766 3.13 28.85 -21.21
N SER A 767 2.61 27.76 -21.77
CA SER A 767 1.40 27.10 -21.26
C SER A 767 1.53 26.68 -19.78
N ILE A 768 2.71 26.18 -19.39
CA ILE A 768 3.03 25.85 -17.99
C ILE A 768 2.99 27.12 -17.12
N ASP A 769 3.54 28.23 -17.60
CA ASP A 769 3.50 29.51 -16.89
C ASP A 769 2.06 30.01 -16.70
N GLN A 770 1.20 29.88 -17.71
CA GLN A 770 -0.20 30.28 -17.63
C GLN A 770 -0.97 29.49 -16.57
N VAL A 771 -0.79 28.17 -16.52
CA VAL A 771 -1.39 27.31 -15.49
C VAL A 771 -0.82 27.63 -14.11
N ALA A 772 0.49 27.86 -13.99
CA ALA A 772 1.09 28.25 -12.71
C ALA A 772 0.50 29.59 -12.21
N GLN A 773 0.38 30.59 -13.08
CA GLN A 773 -0.24 31.87 -12.74
C GLN A 773 -1.73 31.73 -12.40
N LEU A 774 -2.47 30.84 -13.07
CA LEU A 774 -3.86 30.52 -12.71
C LEU A 774 -3.96 30.00 -11.27
N LEU A 775 -3.06 29.10 -10.88
CA LEU A 775 -3.02 28.55 -9.53
C LEU A 775 -2.62 29.60 -8.49
N GLU A 776 -1.62 30.44 -8.80
CA GLU A 776 -1.22 31.57 -7.95
C GLU A 776 -2.37 32.58 -7.75
N ARG A 777 -3.10 32.94 -8.81
CA ARG A 777 -4.28 33.82 -8.72
C ARG A 777 -5.41 33.22 -7.88
N ARG A 778 -5.45 31.89 -7.73
CA ARG A 778 -6.39 31.17 -6.85
C ARG A 778 -5.87 30.96 -5.44
N GLY A 779 -4.70 31.51 -5.10
CA GLY A 779 -4.14 31.48 -3.76
C GLY A 779 -3.30 30.24 -3.44
N PHE A 780 -2.99 29.40 -4.43
CA PHE A 780 -2.08 28.28 -4.22
C PHE A 780 -0.63 28.77 -4.14
N THR A 781 0.10 28.27 -3.15
CA THR A 781 1.47 28.66 -2.80
C THR A 781 2.45 27.49 -2.78
N ASP A 782 1.96 26.25 -2.85
CA ASP A 782 2.81 25.05 -2.93
C ASP A 782 2.28 24.04 -3.96
N PHE A 783 2.83 24.12 -5.18
CA PHE A 783 2.45 23.28 -6.30
C PHE A 783 3.57 23.17 -7.35
N PHE A 784 3.48 22.18 -8.24
CA PHE A 784 4.17 22.24 -9.52
C PHE A 784 3.26 21.88 -10.68
N VAL A 785 3.60 22.40 -11.86
CA VAL A 785 2.97 22.14 -13.15
C VAL A 785 4.04 21.57 -14.07
N GLU A 786 3.78 20.41 -14.66
CA GLU A 786 4.66 19.74 -15.61
C GLU A 786 3.91 19.40 -16.89
N ALA A 787 4.56 19.58 -18.03
CA ALA A 787 4.08 19.06 -19.30
C ALA A 787 5.26 18.68 -20.19
N GLY A 788 5.32 17.44 -20.68
CA GLY A 788 6.34 16.99 -21.63
C GLY A 788 7.79 16.96 -21.15
N GLY A 789 8.03 17.09 -19.83
CA GLY A 789 9.36 17.17 -19.22
C GLY A 789 9.77 18.57 -18.78
N GLU A 790 9.08 19.62 -19.23
CA GLU A 790 9.21 20.99 -18.75
C GLU A 790 8.34 21.21 -17.52
N LEU A 791 8.82 22.00 -16.56
CA LEU A 791 8.21 22.10 -15.24
C LEU A 791 8.39 23.48 -14.60
N ARG A 792 7.35 23.98 -13.94
CA ARG A 792 7.40 25.14 -13.03
C ARG A 792 6.91 24.76 -11.65
N ALA A 793 7.68 25.13 -10.63
CA ALA A 793 7.37 24.87 -9.22
C ALA A 793 7.21 26.16 -8.43
N ARG A 794 6.15 26.22 -7.63
CA ARG A 794 5.90 27.22 -6.57
C ARG A 794 6.02 26.49 -5.23
N GLY A 795 6.72 27.08 -4.27
CA GLY A 795 7.19 26.34 -3.10
C GLY A 795 8.48 25.58 -3.39
N ARG A 796 8.82 24.62 -2.54
CA ARG A 796 10.10 23.89 -2.60
C ARG A 796 9.87 22.45 -3.04
N TRP A 797 10.32 22.11 -4.24
CA TRP A 797 10.08 20.80 -4.86
C TRP A 797 11.39 20.13 -5.28
N THR A 798 11.52 18.83 -4.99
CA THR A 798 12.66 18.03 -5.47
C THR A 798 12.22 17.18 -6.65
N ILE A 799 12.87 17.36 -7.79
CA ILE A 799 12.65 16.63 -9.03
C ILE A 799 13.88 15.81 -9.41
N ALA A 800 13.75 14.92 -10.39
CA ALA A 800 14.87 14.20 -10.97
C ALA A 800 15.16 14.69 -12.39
N ILE A 801 16.42 14.97 -12.69
CA ILE A 801 16.92 15.11 -14.06
C ILE A 801 17.32 13.71 -14.53
N GLU A 802 16.88 13.29 -15.72
CA GLU A 802 16.86 11.88 -16.15
C GLU A 802 18.23 11.31 -16.55
N HIS A 803 19.06 12.10 -17.24
CA HIS A 803 20.30 11.61 -17.86
C HIS A 803 21.47 12.58 -17.63
N PRO A 804 22.41 12.28 -16.71
CA PRO A 804 22.36 11.19 -15.73
C PRO A 804 21.33 11.46 -14.61
N PRO A 805 20.78 10.40 -13.97
CA PRO A 805 19.84 10.54 -12.86
C PRO A 805 20.41 11.37 -11.70
N ARG A 806 19.86 12.56 -11.46
CA ARG A 806 20.25 13.43 -10.34
C ARG A 806 19.05 14.17 -9.77
N ALA A 807 19.05 14.34 -8.44
CA ALA A 807 18.04 15.18 -7.79
C ALA A 807 18.34 16.66 -8.05
N CYS A 808 17.32 17.45 -8.32
CA CYS A 808 17.39 18.91 -8.43
C CYS A 808 16.27 19.51 -7.58
N THR A 809 16.62 20.43 -6.69
CA THR A 809 15.63 21.13 -5.85
C THR A 809 15.32 22.48 -6.49
N LEU A 810 14.05 22.69 -6.80
CA LEU A 810 13.52 23.94 -7.30
C LEU A 810 12.85 24.72 -6.17
N THR A 811 13.01 26.04 -6.16
CA THR A 811 12.31 26.91 -5.22
C THR A 811 11.76 28.13 -5.94
N ASN A 812 10.44 28.16 -6.18
CA ASN A 812 9.76 29.24 -6.92
C ASN A 812 10.39 29.51 -8.30
N GLU A 813 10.66 28.46 -9.06
CA GLU A 813 11.34 28.55 -10.35
C GLU A 813 10.89 27.41 -11.28
N ALA A 814 11.24 27.55 -12.54
CA ALA A 814 11.02 26.59 -13.60
C ALA A 814 12.32 25.93 -14.06
N ILE A 815 12.18 24.77 -14.69
CA ILE A 815 13.24 24.06 -15.39
C ILE A 815 12.68 23.46 -16.68
N ALA A 816 13.45 23.56 -17.76
CA ALA A 816 13.18 22.87 -19.01
C ALA A 816 14.43 22.12 -19.45
N THR A 817 14.24 21.02 -20.19
CA THR A 817 15.35 20.21 -20.69
C THR A 817 15.15 19.88 -22.16
N SER A 818 16.06 20.36 -23.00
CA SER A 818 16.14 20.01 -24.41
C SER A 818 17.14 18.86 -24.58
N GLY A 819 16.78 17.78 -25.29
CA GLY A 819 17.62 16.59 -25.41
C GLY A 819 17.50 15.89 -26.75
N THR A 820 18.57 15.22 -27.16
CA THR A 820 18.69 14.50 -28.43
C THR A 820 18.32 13.02 -28.32
N TYR A 821 17.61 12.59 -27.28
CA TYR A 821 17.36 11.17 -26.99
C TYR A 821 15.88 10.73 -27.10
N ARG A 822 14.91 11.65 -27.02
CA ARG A 822 13.46 11.30 -27.05
C ARG A 822 12.80 11.41 -28.43
N GLN A 823 13.34 12.23 -29.34
CA GLN A 823 12.74 12.50 -30.65
C GLN A 823 13.78 12.37 -31.78
N ASN A 824 14.16 11.13 -32.03
CA ASN A 824 15.16 10.76 -33.01
C ASN A 824 14.54 10.05 -34.20
N ARG A 825 15.09 10.29 -35.39
CA ARG A 825 14.75 9.52 -36.59
C ARG A 825 15.96 8.75 -37.08
N GLU A 826 15.75 7.46 -37.32
CA GLU A 826 16.72 6.63 -38.03
C GLU A 826 16.44 6.66 -39.52
N ALA A 827 17.41 7.12 -40.31
CA ALA A 827 17.36 7.02 -41.77
C ALA A 827 18.75 6.65 -42.30
N ALA A 828 18.81 5.65 -43.19
CA ALA A 828 20.06 5.14 -43.77
C ALA A 828 21.14 4.77 -42.71
N GLY A 829 20.73 4.20 -41.58
CA GLY A 829 21.63 3.77 -40.49
C GLY A 829 22.22 4.90 -39.63
N ARG A 830 21.72 6.14 -39.78
CA ARG A 830 22.10 7.30 -38.97
C ARG A 830 20.90 7.84 -38.18
N VAL A 831 21.16 8.27 -36.95
CA VAL A 831 20.19 8.90 -36.06
C VAL A 831 20.26 10.42 -36.26
N TYR A 832 19.12 11.03 -36.59
CA TYR A 832 18.97 12.48 -36.75
C TYR A 832 18.15 13.05 -35.59
N SER A 833 18.69 14.09 -34.95
CA SER A 833 17.97 14.90 -33.96
C SER A 833 16.84 15.70 -34.61
N HIS A 834 15.76 15.94 -33.87
CA HIS A 834 14.70 16.87 -34.25
C HIS A 834 15.11 18.35 -34.17
N LEU A 835 16.22 18.66 -33.48
CA LEU A 835 16.76 20.01 -33.38
C LEU A 835 17.52 20.38 -34.66
N ILE A 836 16.95 21.29 -35.43
CA ILE A 836 17.52 21.82 -36.67
C ILE A 836 18.27 23.11 -36.37
N ASP A 837 19.53 23.22 -36.82
CA ASP A 837 20.26 24.48 -36.81
C ASP A 837 19.75 25.36 -37.97
N PRO A 838 19.06 26.49 -37.68
CA PRO A 838 18.47 27.35 -38.71
C PRO A 838 19.51 27.95 -39.68
N ARG A 839 20.78 28.03 -39.26
CA ARG A 839 21.88 28.60 -40.05
C ARG A 839 22.35 27.65 -41.15
N THR A 840 22.17 26.34 -40.93
CA THR A 840 22.60 25.29 -41.88
C THR A 840 21.41 24.58 -42.54
N GLY A 841 20.23 24.67 -41.94
CA GLY A 841 19.05 23.92 -42.35
C GLY A 841 19.14 22.42 -42.07
N ARG A 842 20.06 21.99 -41.20
CA ARG A 842 20.33 20.56 -40.89
C ARG A 842 20.22 20.27 -39.39
N PRO A 843 19.96 19.01 -39.00
CA PRO A 843 20.06 18.57 -37.61
C PRO A 843 21.45 18.86 -37.01
N ILE A 844 21.47 19.19 -35.72
CA ILE A 844 22.70 19.38 -34.94
C ILE A 844 23.57 18.11 -34.93
N THR A 845 24.90 18.29 -34.88
CA THR A 845 25.89 17.20 -35.01
C THR A 845 26.94 17.16 -33.90
N HIS A 846 26.91 18.11 -32.95
CA HIS A 846 27.82 18.13 -31.81
C HIS A 846 27.46 17.07 -30.75
N ARG A 847 28.34 16.92 -29.75
CA ARG A 847 28.25 15.86 -28.73
C ARG A 847 27.36 16.17 -27.52
N THR A 848 26.73 17.34 -27.48
CA THR A 848 25.77 17.69 -26.43
C THR A 848 24.53 16.81 -26.55
N VAL A 849 24.26 16.03 -25.50
CA VAL A 849 23.14 15.09 -25.41
C VAL A 849 21.90 15.79 -24.87
N SER A 850 22.06 16.66 -23.87
CA SER A 850 20.97 17.45 -23.33
C SER A 850 21.46 18.74 -22.68
N VAL A 851 20.56 19.71 -22.62
CA VAL A 851 20.75 20.95 -21.89
C VAL A 851 19.52 21.20 -21.00
N SER A 852 19.74 21.36 -19.70
CA SER A 852 18.72 21.76 -18.73
C SER A 852 18.94 23.21 -18.31
N VAL A 853 17.89 24.03 -18.36
CA VAL A 853 17.96 25.44 -17.97
C VAL A 853 16.96 25.73 -16.85
N ARG A 854 17.42 26.39 -15.80
CA ARG A 854 16.59 26.91 -14.70
C ARG A 854 16.31 28.39 -14.91
N HIS A 855 15.05 28.79 -14.77
CA HIS A 855 14.62 30.17 -14.95
C HIS A 855 13.42 30.50 -14.06
N ALA A 856 13.07 31.77 -13.87
CA ALA A 856 11.85 32.14 -13.12
C ALA A 856 10.59 31.68 -13.86
N ASP A 857 10.55 31.95 -15.16
CA ASP A 857 9.48 31.54 -16.09
C ASP A 857 9.90 30.37 -16.97
N CYS A 858 8.99 29.42 -17.17
CA CYS A 858 9.22 28.18 -17.91
C CYS A 858 9.37 28.41 -19.41
N ALA A 859 8.69 29.42 -20.00
CA ALA A 859 8.84 29.79 -21.41
C ALA A 859 10.31 30.12 -21.75
N HIS A 860 10.97 30.92 -20.92
CA HIS A 860 12.38 31.26 -21.10
C HIS A 860 13.29 30.06 -20.86
N ALA A 861 13.00 29.22 -19.86
CA ALA A 861 13.76 27.99 -19.65
C ALA A 861 13.72 27.10 -20.90
N ASP A 862 12.54 26.91 -21.50
CA ASP A 862 12.30 26.08 -22.68
C ASP A 862 13.06 26.61 -23.91
N ALA A 863 12.93 27.91 -24.19
CA ALA A 863 13.61 28.56 -25.30
C ALA A 863 15.13 28.53 -25.14
N TRP A 864 15.66 28.86 -23.95
CA TRP A 864 17.09 28.83 -23.69
C TRP A 864 17.66 27.41 -23.69
N ALA A 865 16.92 26.41 -23.18
CA ALA A 865 17.36 25.02 -23.26
C ALA A 865 17.52 24.59 -24.71
N THR A 866 16.59 24.95 -25.60
CA THR A 866 16.70 24.70 -27.03
C THR A 866 17.85 25.46 -27.67
N ALA A 867 17.95 26.77 -27.41
CA ALA A 867 18.98 27.64 -27.97
C ALA A 867 20.41 27.16 -27.65
N LEU A 868 20.65 26.87 -26.38
CA LEU A 868 21.94 26.39 -25.89
C LEU A 868 22.24 24.97 -26.39
N ASN A 869 21.21 24.13 -26.56
CA ASN A 869 21.39 22.81 -27.15
C ASN A 869 21.69 22.88 -28.65
N VAL A 870 21.20 23.88 -29.39
CA VAL A 870 21.58 24.06 -30.80
C VAL A 870 23.01 24.61 -30.95
N LEU A 871 23.45 25.44 -30.00
CA LEU A 871 24.83 25.95 -29.96
C LEU A 871 25.86 24.88 -29.58
N GLY A 872 25.47 23.88 -28.78
CA GLY A 872 26.38 22.93 -28.16
C GLY A 872 27.14 23.53 -26.98
N VAL A 873 27.84 22.68 -26.20
CA VAL A 873 28.52 23.09 -24.97
C VAL A 873 29.63 24.13 -25.22
N GLU A 874 30.35 24.02 -26.35
CA GLU A 874 31.53 24.84 -26.65
C GLU A 874 31.20 26.32 -26.83
N ALA A 875 30.06 26.63 -27.47
CA ALA A 875 29.57 27.99 -27.63
C ALA A 875 28.49 28.36 -26.59
N GLY A 876 27.69 27.36 -26.17
CA GLY A 876 26.57 27.54 -25.27
C GLY A 876 26.96 27.82 -23.83
N LEU A 877 27.98 27.14 -23.28
CA LEU A 877 28.38 27.35 -21.88
C LEU A 877 28.96 28.76 -21.64
N PRO A 878 29.90 29.27 -22.47
CA PRO A 878 30.38 30.66 -22.34
C PRO A 878 29.26 31.70 -22.51
N LEU A 879 28.30 31.43 -23.40
CA LEU A 879 27.13 32.28 -23.56
C LEU A 879 26.25 32.30 -22.31
N ALA A 880 25.99 31.13 -21.73
CA ALA A 880 25.21 31.00 -20.49
C ALA A 880 25.87 31.76 -19.34
N ASP A 881 27.18 31.66 -19.17
CA ASP A 881 27.92 32.41 -18.14
C ASP A 881 27.85 33.93 -18.38
N ARG A 882 28.05 34.39 -19.62
CA ARG A 882 27.96 35.80 -19.99
C ARG A 882 26.58 36.39 -19.69
N LEU A 883 25.52 35.61 -19.93
CA LEU A 883 24.12 36.01 -19.70
C LEU A 883 23.62 35.65 -18.30
N LYS A 884 24.45 35.05 -17.45
CA LYS A 884 24.10 34.55 -16.11
C LYS A 884 22.89 33.60 -16.12
N LEU A 885 22.79 32.76 -17.15
CA LEU A 885 21.77 31.74 -17.28
C LEU A 885 22.19 30.49 -16.52
N ALA A 886 21.32 29.98 -15.65
CA ALA A 886 21.56 28.74 -14.93
C ALA A 886 21.33 27.54 -15.86
N ALA A 887 22.39 27.08 -16.53
CA ALA A 887 22.36 25.99 -17.48
C ALA A 887 23.28 24.83 -17.07
N GLN A 888 22.83 23.62 -17.40
CA GLN A 888 23.59 22.38 -17.29
C GLN A 888 23.61 21.69 -18.65
N PHE A 889 24.80 21.34 -19.11
CA PHE A 889 25.05 20.58 -20.33
C PHE A 889 25.45 19.16 -19.97
N VAL A 890 24.93 18.20 -20.73
CA VAL A 890 25.35 16.80 -20.68
C VAL A 890 25.99 16.48 -22.02
N VAL A 891 27.25 16.06 -22.00
CA VAL A 891 28.09 15.89 -23.19
C VAL A 891 28.59 14.46 -23.26
N GLU A 892 28.53 13.86 -24.43
CA GLU A 892 29.10 12.54 -24.68
C GLU A 892 30.60 12.66 -25.00
N ARG A 893 31.44 12.04 -24.16
CA ARG A 893 32.89 11.98 -24.37
C ARG A 893 33.28 10.93 -25.43
N SER A 894 34.54 10.96 -25.86
CA SER A 894 35.08 9.99 -26.82
C SER A 894 35.07 8.53 -26.34
N ASP A 895 34.99 8.29 -25.04
CA ASP A 895 34.86 6.95 -24.44
C ASP A 895 33.40 6.53 -24.19
N ALA A 896 32.44 7.21 -24.84
CA ALA A 896 30.99 7.01 -24.68
C ALA A 896 30.47 7.23 -23.25
N LYS A 897 31.22 7.93 -22.39
CA LYS A 897 30.74 8.36 -21.08
C LYS A 897 30.10 9.74 -21.16
N LEU A 898 29.08 9.93 -20.32
CA LEU A 898 28.43 11.24 -20.16
C LEU A 898 29.20 12.08 -19.14
N GLU A 899 29.46 13.33 -19.51
CA GLU A 899 30.06 14.36 -18.67
C GLU A 899 29.07 15.50 -18.46
N VAL A 900 29.02 16.04 -17.25
CA VAL A 900 28.14 17.16 -16.90
C VAL A 900 28.98 18.41 -16.76
N GLN A 901 28.61 19.47 -17.48
CA GLN A 901 29.20 20.80 -17.36
C GLN A 901 28.12 21.81 -16.98
N GLN A 902 28.43 22.77 -16.12
CA GLN A 902 27.45 23.68 -15.52
C GLN A 902 27.96 25.12 -15.61
N SER A 903 27.04 26.05 -15.88
CA SER A 903 27.31 27.49 -15.74
C SER A 903 27.49 27.88 -14.27
N ALA A 904 28.18 28.99 -14.00
CA ALA A 904 28.33 29.53 -12.65
C ALA A 904 26.97 29.80 -11.96
N ALA A 905 26.00 30.33 -12.71
CA ALA A 905 24.65 30.60 -12.20
C ALA A 905 23.89 29.33 -11.80
N TRP A 906 24.20 28.18 -12.40
CA TRP A 906 23.61 26.90 -11.98
C TRP A 906 24.13 26.50 -10.60
N GLU A 907 25.45 26.54 -10.38
CA GLU A 907 26.09 26.19 -9.11
C GLU A 907 25.59 27.08 -7.97
N GLU A 908 25.51 28.39 -8.19
CA GLU A 908 24.96 29.35 -7.21
C GLU A 908 23.54 28.95 -6.75
N ARG A 909 22.68 28.58 -7.70
CA ARG A 909 21.30 28.16 -7.39
C ARG A 909 21.25 26.80 -6.68
N GLU A 910 22.17 25.87 -6.93
CA GLU A 910 22.26 24.62 -6.18
C GLU A 910 22.68 24.85 -4.73
N VAL A 911 23.66 25.72 -4.50
CA VAL A 911 24.11 26.09 -3.15
C VAL A 911 22.99 26.76 -2.36
N LEU A 912 22.26 27.70 -2.97
CA LEU A 912 21.11 28.36 -2.35
C LEU A 912 19.99 27.37 -2.02
N ALA A 913 19.67 26.46 -2.95
CA ALA A 913 18.66 25.43 -2.73
C ALA A 913 19.04 24.46 -1.60
N ASN A 914 20.33 24.17 -1.40
CA ASN A 914 20.80 23.23 -0.38
C ASN A 914 21.10 23.86 0.99
N SER A 915 20.93 25.19 1.14
CA SER A 915 21.23 25.89 2.41
C SER A 915 20.18 25.63 3.51
N PRO A 916 20.59 25.41 4.78
CA PRO A 916 19.68 25.27 5.93
C PRO A 916 18.75 26.46 6.16
N ALA A 917 19.13 27.66 5.71
CA ALA A 917 18.33 28.87 5.80
C ALA A 917 17.11 28.86 4.85
N ALA A 918 17.22 28.16 3.71
CA ALA A 918 16.13 27.99 2.76
C ALA A 918 15.01 27.07 3.31
N ALA A 919 15.37 26.13 4.20
CA ALA A 919 14.41 25.21 4.84
C ALA A 919 13.51 25.87 5.92
N LYS A 920 13.82 27.10 6.36
CA LYS A 920 13.12 27.81 7.44
C LYS A 920 12.24 28.98 6.99
N ARG A 921 12.24 29.36 5.70
CA ARG A 921 11.37 30.45 5.23
C ARG A 921 9.95 29.94 5.01
N LYS A 922 9.09 30.08 6.03
CA LYS A 922 7.64 30.18 5.80
C LYS A 922 7.36 31.38 4.89
N PRO A 923 6.35 31.33 4.01
CA PRO A 923 5.96 32.50 3.24
C PRO A 923 5.62 33.62 4.24
N LYS A 924 6.20 34.80 4.03
CA LYS A 924 5.73 36.00 4.71
C LYS A 924 4.30 36.25 4.21
N GLU A 925 3.37 36.37 5.15
CA GLU A 925 1.98 36.77 4.94
C GLU A 925 1.84 38.03 4.08
#